data_AF-A0A2T5MAZ1-F1
#
_entry.id   AF-A0A2T5MAZ1-F1
#
_cell.length_a   1.000
_cell.length_b   1.000
_cell.length_c   1.000
_cell.angle_alpha   90.00
_cell.angle_beta   90.00
_cell.angle_gamma   90.00
#
_symmetry.space_group_name_H-M   'P 1'
#
loop_
_entity.id
_entity.type
_entity.pdbx_description
1 polymer ?
#
loop_
_entity_poly.entity_id
_entity_poly.type
_entity_poly.pdbx_seq_one_letter_code
_entity_poly.pdbx_strand_id
1 'polypeptide(L)'
;TGIVDENNSLYATISYDAQGRAYQSGFAGNVLKSTIDYTDPANPLVTDALGVQRTYHFTTINGRQKISSITGAACFDCGVAAATTYDTAGYPASETDYNGNVTTYSYDAARGLELSRTEASGTAQARTITTTWHSTYRLPVEINEPGRKTTFSYDSFGNSLTRTVKDTATNSSRTWTSTYDSFGRVLTVNGPRTDVNDITTYAYNNCATGAGCGQLSSIKNALNHLTTIDSHDGSGRPLTLTDPNGLNITLTYNTRGWLTDKLVGTELTHYTYDNVGQLTQVALPNGASLSYSYDAAHRLTQIQDQTGSKIVYTLDAMSNRTSEKVYNAAGTQVQIRTRVFNNLNQLWKDIGALNQTTVYSYDNNGNLTGINDPLNHSTINSYDALNRLTQVTDPANGVSQYGYDALDQLTNVTDPLSLSTSYITDAFGNVSEVISPDTGATNYTYDAAGNVKTQQDAKEQVTQYQYDALNRLLLVTRADSSTVAYTYDSGTNGVGHLASITDASGTTAWSYDIHGRVTQKAQTVSGNTLTTQYGYDSVGRLISETTPSGKVIGYSWTNGQVSALTLNGNPLVSSIVYAPFGGPQSWIYANGQTVTRSYDQDGRVSTTPVSTLSYDNASRITGITLSGLSTLSGSKTYGYDALDRLASFSDSVSTIGYSYDANGNRSTQVNGGGAAVGGTPPPNDPIAPINVFTYDVEGRLSVGNGATYLYNGLGQRVSKNAGATTLFNYDEAGQISGEYDGSGDLIEETIRIGNMPVAILKADGTYYVHADHLNTPRQIDNSAGQAVWAWDTFTFGGTLPDQDPRSTGTSFTYNLRHPGQYFDSETGLFQNGFRDYSPFIGRYVESDPIGLNGGSWSTYGYV
;
A
#
# COMPACT_ATOMS: atom_id res chain seq x y z
N THR A 1 36.68 25.58 10.73
CA THR A 1 36.78 25.38 9.27
C THR A 1 35.38 25.25 8.71
N GLY A 2 35.16 25.71 7.48
CA GLY A 2 33.86 25.61 6.79
C GLY A 2 34.02 24.90 5.46
N ILE A 3 33.02 24.13 5.07
CA ILE A 3 32.87 23.55 3.73
C ILE A 3 31.89 24.45 2.98
N VAL A 4 32.36 25.09 1.92
CA VAL A 4 31.51 25.79 0.95
C VAL A 4 31.23 24.82 -0.18
N ASP A 5 29.96 24.64 -0.50
CA ASP A 5 29.52 23.73 -1.56
C ASP A 5 29.64 24.36 -2.95
N GLU A 6 29.37 23.57 -3.99
CA GLU A 6 29.42 24.05 -5.38
C GLU A 6 28.29 25.02 -5.77
N ASN A 7 27.33 25.29 -4.88
CA ASN A 7 26.38 26.39 -4.99
C ASN A 7 26.91 27.69 -4.35
N ASN A 8 28.18 27.70 -3.91
CA ASN A 8 28.81 28.78 -3.15
C ASN A 8 28.13 29.09 -1.81
N SER A 9 27.47 28.09 -1.20
CA SER A 9 26.83 28.18 0.11
C SER A 9 27.69 27.51 1.18
N LEU A 10 27.76 28.09 2.38
CA LEU A 10 28.39 27.42 3.53
C LEU A 10 27.52 26.22 3.93
N TYR A 11 27.95 25.00 3.58
CA TYR A 11 27.21 23.76 3.79
C TYR A 11 27.47 23.14 5.17
N ALA A 12 28.73 23.11 5.62
CA ALA A 12 29.09 22.51 6.91
C ALA A 12 30.18 23.31 7.63
N THR A 13 30.18 23.27 8.96
CA THR A 13 31.18 23.92 9.81
C THR A 13 31.67 22.95 10.87
N ILE A 14 32.99 22.92 11.08
CA ILE A 14 33.64 22.20 12.18
C ILE A 14 34.53 23.17 12.94
N SER A 15 34.41 23.22 14.26
CA SER A 15 35.23 24.07 15.13
C SER A 15 36.13 23.21 16.01
N TYR A 16 37.35 23.69 16.25
CA TYR A 16 38.39 22.99 16.99
C TYR A 16 38.84 23.81 18.20
N ASP A 17 39.16 23.12 19.30
CA ASP A 17 39.73 23.75 20.48
C ASP A 17 41.23 24.05 20.31
N ALA A 18 41.87 24.61 21.33
CA ALA A 18 43.30 24.95 21.30
C ALA A 18 44.23 23.71 21.19
N GLN A 19 43.70 22.52 21.48
CA GLN A 19 44.40 21.25 21.35
C GLN A 19 44.16 20.59 19.98
N GLY A 20 43.37 21.22 19.10
CA GLY A 20 43.04 20.71 17.77
C GLY A 20 41.97 19.62 17.78
N ARG A 21 41.22 19.45 18.88
CA ARG A 21 40.08 18.51 18.95
C ARG A 21 38.83 19.19 18.42
N ALA A 22 38.07 18.48 17.57
CA ALA A 22 36.78 18.99 17.11
C ALA A 22 35.80 19.02 18.28
N TYR A 23 35.27 20.20 18.63
CA TYR A 23 34.31 20.35 19.73
C TYR A 23 32.94 20.80 19.23
N GLN A 24 32.79 21.07 17.93
CA GLN A 24 31.52 21.41 17.33
C GLN A 24 31.51 21.04 15.86
N SER A 25 30.41 20.45 15.39
CA SER A 25 30.17 20.17 13.97
C SER A 25 28.70 20.40 13.65
N GLY A 26 28.37 20.87 12.45
CA GLY A 26 26.99 20.98 11.99
C GLY A 26 26.91 21.46 10.54
N PHE A 27 25.73 21.32 9.94
CA PHE A 27 25.42 21.85 8.63
C PHE A 27 24.98 23.33 8.71
N ALA A 28 24.75 23.94 7.54
CA ALA A 28 24.29 25.31 7.40
C ALA A 28 23.09 25.60 8.32
N GLY A 29 23.05 26.80 8.92
CA GLY A 29 21.96 27.17 9.82
C GLY A 29 21.91 26.39 11.16
N ASN A 30 23.01 25.76 11.57
CA ASN A 30 23.12 24.88 12.76
C ASN A 30 22.30 23.58 12.65
N VAL A 31 21.97 23.14 11.44
CA VAL A 31 21.29 21.87 11.21
C VAL A 31 22.19 20.71 11.64
N LEU A 32 21.65 19.74 12.39
CA LEU A 32 22.35 18.61 12.99
C LEU A 32 23.64 19.02 13.72
N LYS A 33 23.62 20.22 14.30
CA LYS A 33 24.72 20.71 15.12
C LYS A 33 24.91 19.81 16.34
N SER A 34 26.15 19.45 16.60
CA SER A 34 26.58 18.79 17.82
C SER A 34 27.73 19.59 18.43
N THR A 35 27.74 19.75 19.74
CA THR A 35 28.85 20.35 20.49
C THR A 35 29.31 19.42 21.59
N ILE A 36 30.62 19.31 21.76
CA ILE A 36 31.27 18.46 22.75
C ILE A 36 31.97 19.37 23.76
N ASP A 37 31.63 19.22 25.03
CA ASP A 37 32.35 19.84 26.14
C ASP A 37 33.40 18.85 26.66
N TYR A 38 34.67 19.29 26.61
CA TYR A 38 35.83 18.53 27.07
C TYR A 38 36.37 18.98 28.43
N THR A 39 35.59 19.71 29.23
CA THR A 39 35.97 20.09 30.61
C THR A 39 36.23 18.87 31.49
N ASP A 40 35.46 17.79 31.30
CA ASP A 40 35.79 16.44 31.76
C ASP A 40 36.07 15.55 30.53
N PRO A 41 37.34 15.42 30.10
CA PRO A 41 37.70 14.58 28.96
C PRO A 41 37.41 13.08 29.17
N ALA A 42 37.24 12.62 30.40
CA ALA A 42 36.88 11.23 30.68
C ALA A 42 35.39 10.99 30.44
N ASN A 43 34.56 12.02 30.60
CA ASN A 43 33.11 11.96 30.43
C ASN A 43 32.57 13.19 29.65
N PRO A 44 32.93 13.36 28.37
CA PRO A 44 32.53 14.53 27.61
C PRO A 44 31.01 14.64 27.47
N LEU A 45 30.51 15.88 27.59
CA LEU A 45 29.10 16.21 27.42
C LEU A 45 28.84 16.61 25.96
N VAL A 46 27.97 15.87 25.29
CA VAL A 46 27.56 16.11 23.90
C VAL A 46 26.18 16.76 23.90
N THR A 47 26.06 17.94 23.29
CA THR A 47 24.79 18.67 23.14
C THR A 47 24.39 18.66 21.67
N ASP A 48 23.18 18.20 21.34
CA ASP A 48 22.67 18.20 19.96
C ASP A 48 22.04 19.54 19.55
N ALA A 49 21.45 19.58 18.35
CA ALA A 49 20.99 20.80 17.71
C ALA A 49 19.74 21.40 18.39
N LEU A 50 19.05 20.61 19.22
CA LEU A 50 17.92 21.05 20.05
C LEU A 50 18.33 21.36 21.48
N GLY A 51 19.63 21.26 21.81
CA GLY A 51 20.16 21.54 23.14
C GLY A 51 20.12 20.34 24.09
N VAL A 52 19.81 19.14 23.60
CA VAL A 52 19.69 17.94 24.43
C VAL A 52 21.08 17.38 24.71
N GLN A 53 21.37 17.16 25.99
CA GLN A 53 22.71 16.86 26.47
C GLN A 53 22.87 15.39 26.88
N ARG A 54 23.95 14.75 26.43
CA ARG A 54 24.29 13.35 26.73
C ARG A 54 25.77 13.27 27.12
N THR A 55 26.06 12.67 28.27
CA THR A 55 27.41 12.39 28.76
C THR A 55 27.85 11.01 28.28
N TYR A 56 28.99 10.97 27.60
CA TYR A 56 29.59 9.74 27.09
C TYR A 56 30.64 9.26 28.07
N HIS A 57 30.50 8.04 28.58
CA HIS A 57 31.47 7.42 29.48
C HIS A 57 32.38 6.49 28.70
N PHE A 58 33.65 6.43 29.09
CA PHE A 58 34.64 5.60 28.42
C PHE A 58 35.36 4.65 29.37
N THR A 59 35.73 3.49 28.85
CA THR A 59 36.68 2.56 29.46
C THR A 59 37.92 2.40 28.59
N THR A 60 39.08 2.19 29.21
CA THR A 60 40.35 2.01 28.49
C THR A 60 40.70 0.54 28.37
N ILE A 61 40.83 0.06 27.13
CA ILE A 61 41.20 -1.33 26.84
C ILE A 61 42.35 -1.33 25.85
N ASN A 62 43.46 -1.98 26.20
CA ASN A 62 44.68 -2.02 25.39
C ASN A 62 45.14 -0.62 24.94
N GLY A 63 45.01 0.38 25.83
CA GLY A 63 45.40 1.77 25.57
C GLY A 63 44.44 2.58 24.70
N ARG A 64 43.25 2.05 24.37
CA ARG A 64 42.23 2.75 23.57
C ARG A 64 40.98 3.03 24.40
N GLN A 65 40.44 4.24 24.29
CA GLN A 65 39.14 4.59 24.87
C GLN A 65 38.02 3.95 24.06
N LYS A 66 37.07 3.34 24.77
CA LYS A 66 35.88 2.68 24.23
C LYS A 66 34.67 3.20 24.98
N ILE A 67 33.57 3.51 24.28
CA ILE A 67 32.34 4.00 24.93
C ILE A 67 31.78 2.87 25.79
N SER A 68 31.66 3.09 27.10
CA SER A 68 31.12 2.10 28.04
C SER A 68 29.65 2.35 28.37
N SER A 69 29.20 3.59 28.33
CA SER A 69 27.79 3.94 28.49
C SER A 69 27.52 5.37 28.00
N ILE A 70 26.25 5.67 27.75
CA ILE A 70 25.79 7.02 27.43
C ILE A 70 24.67 7.36 28.41
N THR A 71 24.88 8.40 29.22
CA THR A 71 23.93 8.91 30.23
C THR A 71 23.49 10.33 29.86
N GLY A 72 22.45 10.90 30.47
CA GLY A 72 22.01 12.27 30.19
C GLY A 72 20.57 12.33 29.70
N ALA A 73 20.16 13.47 29.14
CA ALA A 73 18.77 13.86 28.90
C ALA A 73 17.92 12.67 28.40
N ALA A 74 17.23 12.12 29.38
CA ALA A 74 16.31 11.02 29.27
C ALA A 74 15.15 11.42 28.35
N CYS A 75 14.52 10.43 27.74
CA CYS A 75 13.08 10.49 27.53
C CYS A 75 12.37 10.93 28.82
N PHE A 76 11.09 11.28 28.75
CA PHE A 76 10.30 11.73 29.90
C PHE A 76 10.36 10.78 31.13
N ASP A 77 10.80 9.51 30.96
CA ASP A 77 10.90 8.47 32.00
C ASP A 77 12.21 7.62 32.05
N CYS A 78 13.31 8.00 31.37
CA CYS A 78 14.46 7.08 31.31
C CYS A 78 15.25 7.03 32.64
N GLY A 79 15.20 5.88 33.33
CA GLY A 79 15.96 5.57 34.56
C GLY A 79 17.23 4.73 34.35
N VAL A 80 17.59 4.35 33.12
CA VAL A 80 18.75 3.50 32.81
C VAL A 80 19.50 3.99 31.56
N ALA A 81 20.82 3.87 31.58
CA ALA A 81 21.69 4.18 30.46
C ALA A 81 21.94 2.93 29.62
N ALA A 82 21.94 3.08 28.29
CA ALA A 82 22.52 2.05 27.44
C ALA A 82 24.01 1.89 27.78
N ALA A 83 24.47 0.64 27.87
CA ALA A 83 25.82 0.31 28.31
C ALA A 83 26.43 -0.79 27.44
N THR A 84 27.75 -0.74 27.29
CA THR A 84 28.54 -1.75 26.56
C THR A 84 29.69 -2.20 27.46
N THR A 85 29.78 -3.50 27.70
CA THR A 85 30.98 -4.13 28.28
C THR A 85 31.82 -4.71 27.16
N TYR A 86 33.09 -4.95 27.44
CA TYR A 86 34.05 -5.42 26.45
C TYR A 86 34.89 -6.57 27.01
N ASP A 87 35.35 -7.44 26.13
CA ASP A 87 36.31 -8.48 26.45
C ASP A 87 37.74 -7.91 26.62
N THR A 88 38.69 -8.79 26.94
CA THR A 88 40.11 -8.42 27.13
C THR A 88 40.78 -7.94 25.83
N ALA A 89 40.24 -8.26 24.66
CA ALA A 89 40.72 -7.81 23.36
C ALA A 89 40.09 -6.46 22.95
N GLY A 90 39.01 -6.02 23.61
CA GLY A 90 38.30 -4.77 23.35
C GLY A 90 37.16 -4.90 22.33
N TYR A 91 36.67 -6.12 22.09
CA TYR A 91 35.42 -6.37 21.38
C TYR A 91 34.24 -6.33 22.37
N PRO A 92 33.02 -5.93 21.94
CA PRO A 92 31.85 -5.97 22.81
C PRO A 92 31.67 -7.34 23.47
N ALA A 93 31.42 -7.42 24.76
CA ALA A 93 31.08 -8.66 25.46
C ALA A 93 29.58 -8.70 25.80
N SER A 94 29.02 -7.55 26.13
CA SER A 94 27.58 -7.37 26.26
C SER A 94 27.17 -5.94 25.93
N GLU A 95 25.93 -5.77 25.49
CA GLU A 95 25.25 -4.50 25.36
C GLU A 95 23.96 -4.57 26.16
N THR A 96 23.63 -3.49 26.87
CA THR A 96 22.36 -3.31 27.58
C THR A 96 21.66 -2.12 26.95
N ASP A 97 20.43 -2.31 26.48
CA ASP A 97 19.62 -1.25 25.90
C ASP A 97 18.99 -0.34 26.98
N TYR A 98 18.21 0.66 26.57
CA TYR A 98 17.62 1.62 27.50
C TYR A 98 16.43 1.06 28.32
N ASN A 99 15.89 -0.09 27.92
CA ASN A 99 14.91 -0.86 28.68
C ASN A 99 15.58 -1.90 29.60
N GLY A 100 16.90 -2.03 29.57
CA GLY A 100 17.66 -2.99 30.37
C GLY A 100 17.78 -4.38 29.74
N ASN A 101 17.34 -4.59 28.50
CA ASN A 101 17.51 -5.86 27.81
C ASN A 101 18.98 -6.03 27.43
N VAL A 102 19.51 -7.24 27.60
CA VAL A 102 20.93 -7.53 27.40
C VAL A 102 21.14 -8.36 26.15
N THR A 103 22.06 -7.94 25.29
CA THR A 103 22.64 -8.77 24.23
C THR A 103 24.06 -9.15 24.63
N THR A 104 24.44 -10.41 24.54
CA THR A 104 25.81 -10.87 24.83
C THR A 104 26.50 -11.36 23.58
N TYR A 105 27.83 -11.24 23.51
CA TYR A 105 28.61 -11.56 22.33
C TYR A 105 29.85 -12.39 22.69
N SER A 106 30.34 -13.17 21.74
CA SER A 106 31.68 -13.77 21.81
C SER A 106 32.39 -13.63 20.47
N TYR A 107 33.72 -13.52 20.51
CA TYR A 107 34.56 -13.27 19.33
C TYR A 107 35.73 -14.26 19.26
N ASP A 108 36.19 -14.54 18.05
CA ASP A 108 37.46 -15.21 17.82
C ASP A 108 38.62 -14.29 18.20
N ALA A 109 39.52 -14.78 19.06
CA ALA A 109 40.66 -14.03 19.56
C ALA A 109 41.68 -13.66 18.47
N ALA A 110 41.77 -14.45 17.38
CA ALA A 110 42.77 -14.23 16.34
C ALA A 110 42.37 -13.13 15.32
N ARG A 111 41.09 -13.10 14.92
CA ARG A 111 40.60 -12.21 13.85
C ARG A 111 39.55 -11.18 14.29
N GLY A 112 39.01 -11.31 15.50
CA GLY A 112 37.98 -10.42 16.02
C GLY A 112 36.65 -10.57 15.29
N LEU A 113 36.29 -11.81 14.92
CA LEU A 113 35.03 -12.10 14.24
C LEU A 113 34.03 -12.67 15.25
N GLU A 114 32.79 -12.19 15.20
CA GLU A 114 31.73 -12.60 16.12
C GLU A 114 31.39 -14.08 15.94
N LEU A 115 31.63 -14.90 16.96
CA LEU A 115 31.32 -16.33 16.97
C LEU A 115 29.89 -16.60 17.42
N SER A 116 29.37 -15.78 18.33
CA SER A 116 28.02 -15.91 18.87
C SER A 116 27.47 -14.57 19.31
N ARG A 117 26.18 -14.37 19.12
CA ARG A 117 25.39 -13.34 19.80
C ARG A 117 24.16 -13.95 20.45
N THR A 118 23.85 -13.56 21.68
CA THR A 118 22.61 -13.95 22.37
C THR A 118 21.82 -12.70 22.69
N GLU A 119 20.73 -12.49 21.96
CA GLU A 119 19.80 -11.37 22.14
C GLU A 119 18.81 -11.67 23.28
N ALA A 120 18.30 -10.64 23.94
CA ALA A 120 17.39 -10.74 25.10
C ALA A 120 17.88 -11.74 26.18
N SER A 121 19.19 -11.80 26.38
CA SER A 121 19.88 -12.71 27.30
C SER A 121 19.31 -12.62 28.72
N GLY A 122 19.00 -13.77 29.31
CA GLY A 122 18.43 -13.86 30.66
C GLY A 122 16.90 -13.74 30.70
N THR A 123 16.23 -13.53 29.57
CA THR A 123 14.76 -13.52 29.45
C THR A 123 14.25 -14.81 28.82
N ALA A 124 12.92 -15.02 28.83
CA ALA A 124 12.29 -16.15 28.14
C ALA A 124 12.37 -16.05 26.60
N GLN A 125 12.65 -14.85 26.07
CA GLN A 125 12.79 -14.58 24.64
C GLN A 125 14.24 -14.71 24.15
N ALA A 126 15.17 -15.11 25.02
CA ALA A 126 16.58 -15.19 24.67
C ALA A 126 16.81 -16.11 23.45
N ARG A 127 17.55 -15.61 22.45
CA ARG A 127 17.92 -16.38 21.26
C ARG A 127 19.40 -16.22 20.94
N THR A 128 20.04 -17.33 20.57
CA THR A 128 21.46 -17.37 20.24
C THR A 128 21.66 -17.62 18.76
N ILE A 129 22.41 -16.74 18.10
CA ILE A 129 22.90 -16.90 16.74
C ILE A 129 24.40 -17.19 16.82
N THR A 130 24.86 -18.22 16.12
CA THR A 130 26.30 -18.55 16.01
C THR A 130 26.78 -18.45 14.58
N THR A 131 28.02 -17.98 14.38
CA THR A 131 28.64 -17.86 13.07
C THR A 131 29.96 -18.61 13.03
N THR A 132 30.06 -19.57 12.09
CA THR A 132 31.34 -20.14 11.70
C THR A 132 31.88 -19.36 10.50
N TRP A 133 33.10 -18.85 10.62
CA TRP A 133 33.72 -18.02 9.60
C TRP A 133 34.64 -18.84 8.69
N HIS A 134 34.72 -18.45 7.42
CA HIS A 134 35.73 -18.94 6.49
C HIS A 134 37.13 -18.73 7.08
N SER A 135 38.06 -19.67 6.83
CA SER A 135 39.39 -19.66 7.46
C SER A 135 40.25 -18.44 7.08
N THR A 136 40.11 -17.98 5.83
CA THR A 136 40.85 -16.83 5.29
C THR A 136 39.98 -15.58 5.22
N TYR A 137 38.92 -15.60 4.42
CA TYR A 137 37.98 -14.49 4.27
C TYR A 137 37.16 -14.19 5.53
N ARG A 138 36.77 -12.93 5.71
CA ARG A 138 35.80 -12.48 6.72
C ARG A 138 34.37 -12.71 6.21
N LEU A 139 34.10 -13.93 5.74
CA LEU A 139 32.82 -14.36 5.17
C LEU A 139 32.28 -15.55 5.99
N PRO A 140 30.99 -15.62 6.31
CA PRO A 140 30.42 -16.74 7.05
C PRO A 140 30.36 -17.99 6.18
N VAL A 141 30.73 -19.16 6.70
CA VAL A 141 30.47 -20.47 6.05
C VAL A 141 29.21 -21.12 6.62
N GLU A 142 28.84 -20.77 7.84
CA GLU A 142 27.65 -21.27 8.52
C GLU A 142 27.14 -20.24 9.53
N ILE A 143 25.84 -20.00 9.52
CA ILE A 143 25.11 -19.22 10.51
C ILE A 143 24.01 -20.14 11.07
N ASN A 144 23.99 -20.36 12.38
CA ASN A 144 22.94 -21.11 13.05
C ASN A 144 22.10 -20.16 13.90
N GLU A 145 20.81 -20.14 13.63
CA GLU A 145 19.77 -19.45 14.39
C GLU A 145 18.83 -20.52 14.98
N PRO A 146 18.01 -20.21 16.00
CA PRO A 146 17.00 -21.16 16.45
C PRO A 146 16.05 -21.55 15.30
N GLY A 147 15.91 -22.85 15.03
CA GLY A 147 15.05 -23.34 13.95
C GLY A 147 15.66 -23.25 12.54
N ARG A 148 16.68 -22.41 12.30
CA ARG A 148 17.23 -22.14 10.95
C ARG A 148 18.75 -22.25 10.89
N LYS A 149 19.25 -22.90 9.84
CA LYS A 149 20.69 -22.94 9.51
C LYS A 149 20.93 -22.42 8.11
N THR A 150 21.88 -21.49 7.95
CA THR A 150 22.31 -21.00 6.64
C THR A 150 23.77 -21.37 6.40
N THR A 151 24.08 -22.05 5.30
CA THR A 151 25.45 -22.39 4.90
C THR A 151 25.84 -21.75 3.57
N PHE A 152 27.14 -21.47 3.43
CA PHE A 152 27.71 -20.86 2.24
C PHE A 152 28.93 -21.63 1.76
N SER A 153 29.12 -21.70 0.44
CA SER A 153 30.38 -22.07 -0.17
C SER A 153 30.91 -20.92 -1.03
N TYR A 154 32.24 -20.85 -1.17
CA TYR A 154 32.93 -19.80 -1.89
C TYR A 154 33.97 -20.38 -2.84
N ASP A 155 34.26 -19.67 -3.92
CA ASP A 155 35.42 -19.96 -4.77
C ASP A 155 36.73 -19.46 -4.12
N SER A 156 37.85 -19.63 -4.83
CA SER A 156 39.17 -19.20 -4.36
C SER A 156 39.31 -17.69 -4.21
N PHE A 157 38.40 -16.88 -4.77
CA PHE A 157 38.40 -15.42 -4.70
C PHE A 157 37.40 -14.87 -3.67
N GLY A 158 36.62 -15.73 -3.01
CA GLY A 158 35.62 -15.35 -2.03
C GLY A 158 34.24 -15.05 -2.64
N ASN A 159 34.00 -15.37 -3.92
CA ASN A 159 32.67 -15.24 -4.52
C ASN A 159 31.79 -16.39 -4.04
N SER A 160 30.54 -16.11 -3.67
CA SER A 160 29.62 -17.13 -3.12
C SER A 160 29.10 -18.06 -4.21
N LEU A 161 29.47 -19.34 -4.16
CA LEU A 161 29.04 -20.37 -5.11
C LEU A 161 27.69 -20.96 -4.74
N THR A 162 27.46 -21.20 -3.44
CA THR A 162 26.17 -21.69 -2.94
C THR A 162 25.77 -20.93 -1.68
N ARG A 163 24.45 -20.74 -1.53
CA ARG A 163 23.80 -20.38 -0.27
C ARG A 163 22.70 -21.39 -0.03
N THR A 164 22.71 -22.07 1.11
CA THR A 164 21.66 -23.03 1.48
C THR A 164 21.04 -22.60 2.79
N VAL A 165 19.72 -22.35 2.79
CA VAL A 165 18.94 -22.18 4.02
C VAL A 165 18.28 -23.52 4.32
N LYS A 166 18.35 -23.96 5.57
CA LYS A 166 17.81 -25.23 6.07
C LYS A 166 16.88 -24.97 7.24
N ASP A 167 15.69 -25.52 7.16
CA ASP A 167 14.82 -25.70 8.31
C ASP A 167 15.34 -26.88 9.13
N THR A 168 15.70 -26.62 10.38
CA THR A 168 16.29 -27.64 11.26
C THR A 168 15.26 -28.59 11.86
N ALA A 169 13.99 -28.19 11.93
CA ALA A 169 12.90 -29.02 12.41
C ALA A 169 12.44 -30.03 11.33
N THR A 170 12.25 -29.56 10.09
CA THR A 170 11.76 -30.42 8.99
C THR A 170 12.88 -31.06 8.16
N ASN A 171 14.12 -30.61 8.31
CA ASN A 171 15.27 -30.94 7.47
C ASN A 171 15.16 -30.52 5.99
N SER A 172 14.12 -29.79 5.60
CA SER A 172 13.99 -29.20 4.27
C SER A 172 15.08 -28.15 4.02
N SER A 173 15.46 -27.93 2.76
CA SER A 173 16.48 -26.93 2.40
C SER A 173 16.15 -26.23 1.08
N ARG A 174 16.48 -24.93 1.00
CA ARG A 174 16.45 -24.12 -0.22
C ARG A 174 17.89 -23.73 -0.57
N THR A 175 18.34 -24.05 -1.78
CA THR A 175 19.72 -23.79 -2.20
C THR A 175 19.75 -22.90 -3.44
N TRP A 176 20.45 -21.79 -3.36
CA TRP A 176 20.78 -20.93 -4.49
C TRP A 176 22.21 -21.22 -4.93
N THR A 177 22.44 -21.25 -6.23
CA THR A 177 23.79 -21.42 -6.79
C THR A 177 24.13 -20.30 -7.73
N SER A 178 25.38 -19.85 -7.73
CA SER A 178 25.88 -18.80 -8.61
C SER A 178 27.21 -19.21 -9.24
N THR A 179 27.41 -18.80 -10.48
CA THR A 179 28.69 -18.97 -11.18
C THR A 179 29.27 -17.62 -11.54
N TYR A 180 30.59 -17.57 -11.70
CA TYR A 180 31.32 -16.34 -11.96
C TYR A 180 32.35 -16.58 -13.05
N ASP A 181 32.72 -15.50 -13.76
CA ASP A 181 33.87 -15.53 -14.63
C ASP A 181 35.20 -15.28 -13.88
N SER A 182 36.31 -15.24 -14.62
CA SER A 182 37.64 -15.01 -14.06
C SER A 182 37.84 -13.64 -13.40
N PHE A 183 36.92 -12.70 -13.59
CA PHE A 183 36.94 -11.38 -12.97
C PHE A 183 36.00 -11.28 -11.74
N GLY A 184 35.35 -12.39 -11.35
CA GLY A 184 34.39 -12.42 -10.25
C GLY A 184 33.03 -11.82 -10.60
N ARG A 185 32.71 -11.67 -11.89
CA ARG A 185 31.39 -11.18 -12.34
C ARG A 185 30.43 -12.35 -12.48
N VAL A 186 29.20 -12.18 -12.02
CA VAL A 186 28.16 -13.24 -12.02
C VAL A 186 27.82 -13.64 -13.45
N LEU A 187 27.85 -14.93 -13.77
CA LEU A 187 27.43 -15.50 -15.06
C LEU A 187 26.05 -16.14 -14.99
N THR A 188 25.77 -16.86 -13.91
CA THR A 188 24.46 -17.49 -13.70
C THR A 188 24.03 -17.35 -12.24
N VAL A 189 22.73 -17.23 -12.03
CA VAL A 189 22.07 -17.40 -10.74
C VAL A 189 20.96 -18.42 -10.93
N ASN A 190 21.01 -19.52 -10.19
CA ASN A 190 20.00 -20.56 -10.17
C ASN A 190 19.26 -20.54 -8.83
N GLY A 191 17.94 -20.52 -8.87
CA GLY A 191 17.12 -20.54 -7.69
C GLY A 191 17.00 -21.95 -7.08
N PRO A 192 16.16 -22.10 -6.05
CA PRO A 192 16.02 -23.35 -5.30
C PRO A 192 15.10 -24.37 -5.97
N ARG A 193 14.38 -24.02 -7.06
CA ARG A 193 13.46 -24.95 -7.71
C ARG A 193 14.21 -26.00 -8.52
N THR A 194 13.70 -27.21 -8.48
CA THR A 194 14.24 -28.36 -9.23
C THR A 194 13.21 -28.96 -10.18
N ASP A 195 11.95 -28.56 -10.04
CA ASP A 195 10.83 -28.95 -10.91
C ASP A 195 10.82 -28.18 -12.24
N VAL A 196 11.44 -27.00 -12.27
CA VAL A 196 11.64 -26.15 -13.44
C VAL A 196 13.07 -25.60 -13.47
N ASN A 197 13.51 -25.15 -14.64
CA ASN A 197 14.81 -24.48 -14.78
C ASN A 197 14.65 -22.99 -14.47
N ASP A 198 15.01 -22.54 -13.26
CA ASP A 198 14.88 -21.15 -12.78
C ASP A 198 16.21 -20.38 -12.84
N ILE A 199 16.99 -20.59 -13.92
CA ILE A 199 18.29 -19.96 -14.12
C ILE A 199 18.17 -18.59 -14.81
N THR A 200 18.75 -17.58 -14.19
CA THR A 200 19.05 -16.29 -14.84
C THR A 200 20.51 -16.27 -15.28
N THR A 201 20.78 -15.80 -16.50
CA THR A 201 22.11 -15.70 -17.09
C THR A 201 22.49 -14.25 -17.40
N TYR A 202 23.77 -13.95 -17.26
CA TYR A 202 24.36 -12.63 -17.44
C TYR A 202 25.52 -12.75 -18.43
N ALA A 203 25.58 -11.83 -19.39
CA ALA A 203 26.69 -11.74 -20.33
C ALA A 203 27.36 -10.36 -20.22
N TYR A 204 28.65 -10.32 -20.52
CA TYR A 204 29.47 -9.12 -20.47
C TYR A 204 30.18 -8.92 -21.81
N ASN A 205 30.42 -7.67 -22.16
CA ASN A 205 31.17 -7.32 -23.37
C ASN A 205 32.60 -7.86 -23.30
N ASN A 206 32.90 -8.83 -24.17
CA ASN A 206 34.23 -9.40 -24.30
C ASN A 206 35.07 -8.58 -25.29
N CYS A 207 35.75 -7.55 -24.80
CA CYS A 207 36.63 -6.72 -25.59
C CYS A 207 37.81 -6.19 -24.76
N ALA A 208 38.89 -5.78 -25.45
CA ALA A 208 40.12 -5.30 -24.80
C ALA A 208 40.14 -3.79 -24.55
N THR A 209 39.44 -3.00 -25.36
CA THR A 209 39.43 -1.53 -25.30
C THR A 209 38.07 -0.98 -25.72
N GLY A 210 37.59 0.06 -25.04
CA GLY A 210 36.32 0.71 -25.33
C GLY A 210 35.50 0.94 -24.06
N ALA A 211 34.59 1.91 -24.11
CA ALA A 211 33.76 2.34 -22.99
C ALA A 211 32.94 1.20 -22.35
N GLY A 212 32.45 0.26 -23.17
CA GLY A 212 31.65 -0.87 -22.70
C GLY A 212 32.44 -2.12 -22.33
N CYS A 213 33.78 -2.14 -22.41
CA CYS A 213 34.52 -3.38 -22.20
C CYS A 213 34.43 -3.88 -20.77
N GLY A 214 34.08 -5.15 -20.65
CA GLY A 214 33.83 -5.81 -19.38
C GLY A 214 32.53 -5.41 -18.67
N GLN A 215 31.75 -4.48 -19.24
CA GLN A 215 30.43 -4.10 -18.71
C GLN A 215 29.37 -5.13 -19.09
N LEU A 216 28.31 -5.18 -18.29
CA LEU A 216 27.16 -6.05 -18.52
C LEU A 216 26.53 -5.73 -19.87
N SER A 217 26.33 -6.73 -20.72
CA SER A 217 25.79 -6.57 -22.07
C SER A 217 24.38 -7.12 -22.22
N SER A 218 24.02 -8.14 -21.44
CA SER A 218 22.66 -8.67 -21.45
C SER A 218 22.33 -9.47 -20.21
N ILE A 219 21.04 -9.48 -19.88
CA ILE A 219 20.44 -10.32 -18.85
C ILE A 219 19.37 -11.17 -19.53
N LYS A 220 19.38 -12.48 -19.26
CA LYS A 220 18.35 -13.40 -19.74
C LYS A 220 17.79 -14.19 -18.57
N ASN A 221 16.49 -14.05 -18.33
CA ASN A 221 15.81 -14.75 -17.25
C ASN A 221 15.51 -16.22 -17.60
N ALA A 222 14.87 -16.94 -16.66
CA ALA A 222 14.55 -18.37 -16.78
C ALA A 222 13.64 -18.75 -17.97
N LEU A 223 12.83 -17.81 -18.47
CA LEU A 223 11.97 -18.00 -19.65
C LEU A 223 12.59 -17.46 -20.94
N ASN A 224 13.89 -17.14 -20.92
CA ASN A 224 14.64 -16.57 -22.02
C ASN A 224 14.26 -15.13 -22.41
N HIS A 225 13.55 -14.38 -21.56
CA HIS A 225 13.30 -12.97 -21.81
C HIS A 225 14.64 -12.23 -21.73
N LEU A 226 15.01 -11.56 -22.82
CA LEU A 226 16.32 -10.95 -23.00
C LEU A 226 16.22 -9.44 -22.86
N THR A 227 16.98 -8.87 -21.94
CA THR A 227 17.26 -7.44 -21.89
C THR A 227 18.70 -7.20 -22.31
N THR A 228 18.94 -6.31 -23.26
CA THR A 228 20.28 -5.94 -23.70
C THR A 228 20.64 -4.55 -23.20
N ILE A 229 21.93 -4.34 -22.96
CA ILE A 229 22.53 -3.03 -22.71
C ILE A 229 23.43 -2.75 -23.90
N ASP A 230 22.90 -2.01 -24.87
CA ASP A 230 23.47 -1.91 -26.21
C ASP A 230 24.67 -0.97 -26.26
N SER A 231 24.79 -0.04 -25.31
CA SER A 231 25.94 0.86 -25.22
C SER A 231 26.18 1.41 -23.81
N HIS A 232 27.41 1.85 -23.57
CA HIS A 232 27.86 2.44 -22.31
C HIS A 232 28.70 3.70 -22.56
N ASP A 233 28.72 4.61 -21.60
CA ASP A 233 29.67 5.72 -21.60
C ASP A 233 31.05 5.32 -21.07
N GLY A 234 32.02 6.25 -21.14
CA GLY A 234 33.40 6.01 -20.72
C GLY A 234 33.59 5.63 -19.24
N SER A 235 32.56 5.82 -18.40
CA SER A 235 32.55 5.41 -17.00
C SER A 235 31.85 4.06 -16.78
N GLY A 236 31.41 3.40 -17.86
CA GLY A 236 30.72 2.11 -17.80
C GLY A 236 29.24 2.22 -17.43
N ARG A 237 28.62 3.41 -17.54
CA ARG A 237 27.18 3.57 -17.28
C ARG A 237 26.37 3.24 -18.54
N PRO A 238 25.22 2.55 -18.43
CA PRO A 238 24.37 2.25 -19.59
C PRO A 238 23.87 3.50 -20.30
N LEU A 239 23.96 3.56 -21.63
CA LEU A 239 23.42 4.66 -22.44
C LEU A 239 22.16 4.25 -23.21
N THR A 240 22.11 3.01 -23.68
CA THR A 240 20.95 2.46 -24.38
C THR A 240 20.68 1.04 -23.92
N LEU A 241 19.40 0.71 -23.72
CA LEU A 241 18.93 -0.63 -23.37
C LEU A 241 17.77 -1.01 -24.28
N THR A 242 17.62 -2.30 -24.53
CA THR A 242 16.46 -2.86 -25.21
C THR A 242 15.81 -3.90 -24.31
N ASP A 243 14.51 -3.75 -24.05
CA ASP A 243 13.74 -4.69 -23.24
C ASP A 243 13.37 -5.98 -24.02
N PRO A 244 12.76 -6.99 -23.38
CA PRO A 244 12.37 -8.23 -24.04
C PRO A 244 11.32 -8.10 -25.16
N ASN A 245 10.58 -6.99 -25.24
CA ASN A 245 9.61 -6.69 -26.29
C ASN A 245 10.22 -5.83 -27.41
N GLY A 246 11.48 -5.38 -27.28
CA GLY A 246 12.14 -4.51 -28.24
C GLY A 246 11.98 -3.01 -27.97
N LEU A 247 11.46 -2.63 -26.79
CA LEU A 247 11.36 -1.23 -26.38
C LEU A 247 12.75 -0.67 -26.05
N ASN A 248 13.13 0.38 -26.76
CA ASN A 248 14.39 1.07 -26.54
C ASN A 248 14.28 2.08 -25.39
N ILE A 249 15.26 2.06 -24.49
CA ILE A 249 15.44 3.00 -23.39
C ILE A 249 16.78 3.71 -23.59
N THR A 250 16.78 5.04 -23.71
CA THR A 250 18.00 5.84 -23.80
C THR A 250 18.18 6.66 -22.52
N LEU A 251 19.38 6.63 -21.97
CA LEU A 251 19.80 7.34 -20.77
C LEU A 251 20.88 8.35 -21.14
N THR A 252 20.68 9.60 -20.71
CA THR A 252 21.68 10.67 -20.88
C THR A 252 22.15 11.13 -19.51
N TYR A 253 23.46 11.34 -19.38
CA TYR A 253 24.07 11.83 -18.15
C TYR A 253 24.80 13.14 -18.39
N ASN A 254 24.83 13.99 -17.37
CA ASN A 254 25.74 15.14 -17.37
C ASN A 254 27.21 14.69 -17.18
N THR A 255 28.14 15.65 -17.24
CA THR A 255 29.58 15.39 -17.08
C THR A 255 29.98 14.86 -15.69
N ARG A 256 29.15 15.10 -14.66
CA ARG A 256 29.32 14.53 -13.31
C ARG A 256 28.70 13.14 -13.17
N GLY A 257 27.92 12.68 -14.14
CA GLY A 257 27.29 11.37 -14.13
C GLY A 257 25.88 11.30 -13.59
N TRP A 258 25.22 12.44 -13.39
CA TRP A 258 23.80 12.46 -12.99
C TRP A 258 22.93 12.31 -14.23
N LEU A 259 21.88 11.49 -14.11
CA LEU A 259 20.96 11.18 -15.20
C LEU A 259 20.14 12.43 -15.54
N THR A 260 20.30 13.04 -16.70
CA THR A 260 19.53 14.21 -17.13
C THR A 260 18.29 13.83 -17.92
N ASP A 261 18.31 12.71 -18.63
CA ASP A 261 17.22 12.31 -19.50
C ASP A 261 17.03 10.80 -19.48
N LYS A 262 15.77 10.37 -19.38
CA LYS A 262 15.34 9.00 -19.61
C LYS A 262 14.28 9.02 -20.71
N LEU A 263 14.64 8.53 -21.89
CA LEU A 263 13.73 8.38 -23.03
C LEU A 263 13.33 6.90 -23.15
N VAL A 264 12.05 6.60 -22.92
CA VAL A 264 11.48 5.24 -23.06
C VAL A 264 10.60 5.22 -24.32
N GLY A 265 11.10 4.65 -25.40
CA GLY A 265 10.48 4.80 -26.71
C GLY A 265 10.41 6.28 -27.12
N THR A 266 9.22 6.87 -27.06
CA THR A 266 8.95 8.29 -27.33
C THR A 266 8.72 9.14 -26.07
N GLU A 267 8.74 8.53 -24.88
CA GLU A 267 8.40 9.18 -23.62
C GLU A 267 9.65 9.70 -22.91
N LEU A 268 9.80 11.03 -22.85
CA LEU A 268 10.94 11.69 -22.25
C LEU A 268 10.64 12.18 -20.83
N THR A 269 11.40 11.68 -19.86
CA THR A 269 11.52 12.30 -18.53
C THR A 269 12.84 13.07 -18.46
N HIS A 270 12.76 14.34 -18.11
CA HIS A 270 13.91 15.22 -17.93
C HIS A 270 14.15 15.53 -16.45
N TYR A 271 15.42 15.53 -16.04
CA TYR A 271 15.87 15.81 -14.69
C TYR A 271 16.86 16.97 -14.70
N THR A 272 16.60 17.97 -13.86
CA THR A 272 17.51 19.09 -13.64
C THR A 272 18.07 19.04 -12.23
N TYR A 273 19.37 19.34 -12.10
CA TYR A 273 20.08 19.37 -10.83
C TYR A 273 20.73 20.73 -10.60
N ASP A 274 20.96 21.07 -9.33
CA ASP A 274 21.87 22.15 -8.98
C ASP A 274 23.35 21.69 -9.07
N ASN A 275 24.31 22.54 -8.65
CA ASN A 275 25.73 22.23 -8.80
C ASN A 275 26.25 21.15 -7.83
N VAL A 276 25.48 20.81 -6.80
CA VAL A 276 25.82 19.79 -5.79
C VAL A 276 25.07 18.47 -6.02
N GLY A 277 24.17 18.41 -7.00
CA GLY A 277 23.48 17.20 -7.43
C GLY A 277 22.11 16.98 -6.80
N GLN A 278 21.53 18.01 -6.19
CA GLN A 278 20.15 17.96 -5.72
C GLN A 278 19.21 18.11 -6.93
N LEU A 279 18.20 17.25 -7.03
CA LEU A 279 17.20 17.31 -8.09
C LEU A 279 16.33 18.55 -7.91
N THR A 280 16.46 19.56 -8.78
CA THR A 280 15.67 20.81 -8.69
C THR A 280 14.39 20.77 -9.53
N GLN A 281 14.32 19.91 -10.54
CA GLN A 281 13.12 19.73 -11.35
C GLN A 281 13.06 18.33 -11.96
N VAL A 282 11.86 17.76 -12.02
CA VAL A 282 11.52 16.64 -12.91
C VAL A 282 10.40 17.08 -13.85
N ALA A 283 10.61 16.92 -15.15
CA ALA A 283 9.58 17.11 -16.18
C ALA A 283 9.19 15.74 -16.74
N LEU A 284 7.91 15.40 -16.67
CA LEU A 284 7.37 14.11 -17.08
C LEU A 284 6.93 14.15 -18.55
N PRO A 285 6.85 13.00 -19.25
CA PRO A 285 6.44 12.92 -20.64
C PRO A 285 5.06 13.56 -20.89
N ASN A 286 4.14 13.41 -19.93
CA ASN A 286 2.76 13.87 -20.01
C ASN A 286 2.58 15.40 -19.91
N GLY A 287 3.66 16.16 -19.76
CA GLY A 287 3.69 17.62 -19.64
C GLY A 287 3.55 18.15 -18.21
N ALA A 288 3.44 17.29 -17.19
CA ALA A 288 3.56 17.71 -15.80
C ALA A 288 5.01 17.93 -15.39
N SER A 289 5.27 18.82 -14.44
CA SER A 289 6.60 19.01 -13.87
C SER A 289 6.53 19.36 -12.38
N LEU A 290 7.43 18.78 -11.58
CA LEU A 290 7.62 19.15 -10.19
C LEU A 290 8.98 19.82 -10.04
N SER A 291 9.01 20.91 -9.29
CA SER A 291 10.22 21.59 -8.87
C SER A 291 10.43 21.44 -7.37
N TYR A 292 11.70 21.36 -6.96
CA TYR A 292 12.12 21.11 -5.60
C TYR A 292 13.04 22.23 -5.14
N SER A 293 12.82 22.73 -3.92
CA SER A 293 13.70 23.73 -3.30
C SER A 293 14.34 23.18 -2.05
N TYR A 294 15.60 23.53 -1.85
CA TYR A 294 16.41 23.06 -0.73
C TYR A 294 16.95 24.24 0.08
N ASP A 295 17.13 24.04 1.38
CA ASP A 295 17.93 24.98 2.18
C ASP A 295 19.44 24.72 2.00
N ALA A 296 20.27 25.59 2.60
CA ALA A 296 21.73 25.48 2.51
C ALA A 296 22.31 24.23 3.22
N ALA A 297 21.50 23.51 4.00
CA ALA A 297 21.86 22.21 4.59
C ALA A 297 21.40 21.03 3.72
N HIS A 298 20.97 21.31 2.48
CA HIS A 298 20.52 20.35 1.48
C HIS A 298 19.24 19.61 1.84
N ARG A 299 18.33 20.26 2.58
CA ARG A 299 17.05 19.67 2.98
C ARG A 299 15.91 20.20 2.13
N LEU A 300 15.02 19.32 1.68
CA LEU A 300 13.84 19.68 0.89
C LEU A 300 12.89 20.56 1.71
N THR A 301 12.62 21.77 1.22
CA THR A 301 11.75 22.77 1.89
C THR A 301 10.49 23.07 1.09
N GLN A 302 10.46 22.79 -0.21
CA GLN A 302 9.30 23.04 -1.05
C GLN A 302 9.22 22.06 -2.22
N ILE A 303 7.99 21.63 -2.52
CA ILE A 303 7.62 20.98 -3.79
C ILE A 303 6.61 21.90 -4.49
N GLN A 304 6.82 22.21 -5.76
CA GLN A 304 5.90 23.05 -6.54
C GLN A 304 5.60 22.41 -7.89
N ASP A 305 4.33 22.40 -8.28
CA ASP A 305 3.90 21.93 -9.60
C ASP A 305 3.99 23.02 -10.68
N GLN A 306 3.79 22.63 -11.93
CA GLN A 306 3.77 23.53 -13.10
C GLN A 306 2.69 24.63 -13.06
N THR A 307 1.67 24.48 -12.21
CA THR A 307 0.61 25.49 -12.04
C THR A 307 0.98 26.58 -11.03
N GLY A 308 2.04 26.35 -10.26
CA GLY A 308 2.49 27.22 -9.17
C GLY A 308 1.97 26.82 -7.80
N SER A 309 1.08 25.83 -7.71
CA SER A 309 0.65 25.25 -6.44
C SER A 309 1.84 24.57 -5.76
N LYS A 310 1.92 24.66 -4.43
CA LYS A 310 3.12 24.20 -3.70
C LYS A 310 2.84 23.63 -2.32
N ILE A 311 3.68 22.68 -1.92
CA ILE A 311 3.81 22.18 -0.56
C ILE A 311 5.06 22.81 0.04
N VAL A 312 4.96 23.39 1.23
CA VAL A 312 6.06 24.04 1.95
C VAL A 312 6.28 23.35 3.28
N TYR A 313 7.53 23.00 3.57
CA TYR A 313 7.97 22.37 4.81
C TYR A 313 8.71 23.35 5.70
N THR A 314 8.37 23.33 6.99
CA THR A 314 9.22 23.91 8.04
C THR A 314 9.94 22.76 8.74
N LEU A 315 11.26 22.86 8.82
CA LEU A 315 12.14 21.86 9.42
C LEU A 315 12.83 22.48 10.64
N ASP A 316 12.89 21.74 11.74
CA ASP A 316 13.71 22.15 12.90
C ASP A 316 15.20 21.86 12.67
N ALA A 317 16.05 22.13 13.66
CA ALA A 317 17.49 21.93 13.54
C ALA A 317 17.91 20.45 13.48
N MET A 318 17.04 19.50 13.82
CA MET A 318 17.28 18.05 13.66
C MET A 318 16.65 17.48 12.39
N SER A 319 16.17 18.35 11.51
CA SER A 319 15.52 18.01 10.23
C SER A 319 14.14 17.37 10.38
N ASN A 320 13.49 17.52 11.54
CA ASN A 320 12.11 17.09 11.67
C ASN A 320 11.17 18.08 10.98
N ARG A 321 10.17 17.56 10.27
CA ARG A 321 9.12 18.37 9.64
C ARG A 321 8.10 18.83 10.65
N THR A 322 8.31 20.01 11.23
CA THR A 322 7.43 20.62 12.23
C THR A 322 6.19 21.27 11.62
N SER A 323 6.22 21.64 10.35
CA SER A 323 5.02 22.12 9.64
C SER A 323 5.02 21.71 8.17
N GLU A 324 3.84 21.42 7.66
CA GLU A 324 3.55 21.15 6.26
C GLU A 324 2.35 22.00 5.84
N LYS A 325 2.51 22.80 4.80
CA LYS A 325 1.47 23.71 4.30
C LYS A 325 1.30 23.54 2.80
N VAL A 326 0.05 23.48 2.34
CA VAL A 326 -0.28 23.46 0.91
C VAL A 326 -0.85 24.81 0.50
N TYR A 327 -0.33 25.35 -0.59
CA TYR A 327 -0.78 26.58 -1.21
C TYR A 327 -1.30 26.30 -2.62
N ASN A 328 -2.39 26.95 -3.00
CA ASN A 328 -2.84 26.96 -4.40
C ASN A 328 -1.97 27.89 -5.27
N ALA A 329 -2.19 27.85 -6.59
CA ALA A 329 -1.50 28.71 -7.55
C ALA A 329 -1.67 30.23 -7.28
N ALA A 330 -2.73 30.65 -6.60
CA ALA A 330 -2.95 32.04 -6.19
C ALA A 330 -2.17 32.45 -4.93
N GLY A 331 -1.48 31.51 -4.27
CA GLY A 331 -0.73 31.75 -3.03
C GLY A 331 -1.55 31.66 -1.74
N THR A 332 -2.80 31.20 -1.80
CA THR A 332 -3.65 30.97 -0.62
C THR A 332 -3.31 29.64 0.03
N GLN A 333 -3.09 29.63 1.35
CA GLN A 333 -2.92 28.39 2.12
C GLN A 333 -4.26 27.64 2.18
N VAL A 334 -4.29 26.43 1.62
CA VAL A 334 -5.48 25.58 1.57
C VAL A 334 -5.40 24.40 2.53
N GLN A 335 -4.22 24.01 2.99
CA GLN A 335 -4.06 22.96 4.00
C GLN A 335 -2.88 23.27 4.95
N ILE A 336 -2.97 22.79 6.19
CA ILE A 336 -1.89 22.88 7.18
C ILE A 336 -1.89 21.68 8.13
N ARG A 337 -0.69 21.18 8.43
CA ARG A 337 -0.46 20.20 9.50
C ARG A 337 0.82 20.53 10.26
N THR A 338 0.78 20.42 11.58
CA THR A 338 1.89 20.76 12.47
C THR A 338 2.30 19.55 13.30
N ARG A 339 3.59 19.41 13.57
CA ARG A 339 4.16 18.29 14.34
C ARG A 339 5.11 18.82 15.40
N VAL A 340 5.05 18.22 16.59
CA VAL A 340 5.97 18.49 17.68
C VAL A 340 6.76 17.23 17.95
N PHE A 341 8.07 17.36 18.09
CA PHE A 341 8.98 16.26 18.40
C PHE A 341 9.47 16.41 19.84
N ASN A 342 9.67 15.29 20.53
CA ASN A 342 10.26 15.30 21.85
C ASN A 342 11.79 15.51 21.77
N ASN A 343 12.44 15.60 22.92
CA ASN A 343 13.90 15.78 23.04
C ASN A 343 14.71 14.58 22.51
N LEU A 344 14.07 13.47 22.15
CA LEU A 344 14.70 12.32 21.51
C LEU A 344 14.44 12.26 20.02
N ASN A 345 13.93 13.33 19.41
CA ASN A 345 13.65 13.39 17.97
C ASN A 345 12.51 12.45 17.53
N GLN A 346 11.59 12.11 18.44
CA GLN A 346 10.43 11.26 18.15
C GLN A 346 9.17 12.12 18.04
N LEU A 347 8.24 11.77 17.16
CA LEU A 347 6.98 12.48 16.98
C LEU A 347 6.17 12.43 18.27
N TRP A 348 5.99 13.56 18.96
CA TRP A 348 5.22 13.63 20.21
C TRP A 348 3.78 14.03 19.97
N LYS A 349 3.56 15.00 19.06
CA LYS A 349 2.21 15.49 18.72
C LYS A 349 2.07 15.68 17.23
N ASP A 350 0.92 15.28 16.71
CA ASP A 350 0.46 15.64 15.39
C ASP A 350 -0.82 16.48 15.51
N ILE A 351 -0.83 17.64 14.85
CA ILE A 351 -1.79 18.72 15.08
C ILE A 351 -2.42 19.13 13.76
N GLY A 352 -3.73 18.95 13.65
CA GLY A 352 -4.55 19.40 12.53
C GLY A 352 -4.81 20.91 12.52
N ALA A 353 -5.50 21.40 11.50
CA ALA A 353 -5.73 22.81 11.24
C ALA A 353 -6.59 23.51 12.30
N LEU A 354 -7.43 22.77 13.04
CA LEU A 354 -8.25 23.31 14.14
C LEU A 354 -7.67 22.96 15.52
N ASN A 355 -6.37 22.64 15.60
CA ASN A 355 -5.67 22.17 16.81
C ASN A 355 -6.15 20.81 17.36
N GLN A 356 -6.78 19.99 16.52
CA GLN A 356 -7.03 18.59 16.85
C GLN A 356 -5.67 17.91 17.05
N THR A 357 -5.40 17.39 18.25
CA THR A 357 -4.05 16.95 18.62
C THR A 357 -4.06 15.46 18.96
N THR A 358 -3.31 14.68 18.19
CA THR A 358 -2.96 13.30 18.54
C THR A 358 -1.63 13.30 19.30
N VAL A 359 -1.55 12.60 20.43
CA VAL A 359 -0.35 12.52 21.28
C VAL A 359 0.21 11.11 21.28
N TYR A 360 1.52 10.98 21.07
CA TYR A 360 2.24 9.71 21.05
C TYR A 360 3.13 9.57 22.28
N SER A 361 3.20 8.36 22.83
CA SER A 361 4.06 7.99 23.97
C SER A 361 5.00 6.87 23.56
N TYR A 362 6.22 6.88 24.10
CA TYR A 362 7.26 5.90 23.79
C TYR A 362 7.91 5.34 25.05
N ASP A 363 8.43 4.12 24.99
CA ASP A 363 9.36 3.61 26.00
C ASP A 363 10.78 4.16 25.78
N ASN A 364 11.75 3.72 26.59
CA ASN A 364 13.11 4.22 26.54
C ASN A 364 13.88 3.79 25.28
N ASN A 365 13.47 2.68 24.64
CA ASN A 365 14.03 2.21 23.37
C ASN A 365 13.36 2.88 22.15
N GLY A 366 12.29 3.66 22.36
CA GLY A 366 11.54 4.31 21.31
C GLY A 366 10.42 3.47 20.69
N ASN A 367 10.01 2.39 21.36
CA ASN A 367 8.82 1.66 20.98
C ASN A 367 7.57 2.50 21.34
N LEU A 368 6.60 2.59 20.42
CA LEU A 368 5.37 3.37 20.62
C LEU A 368 4.46 2.70 21.64
N THR A 369 4.41 3.19 22.88
CA THR A 369 3.63 2.61 23.98
C THR A 369 2.20 3.14 24.08
N GLY A 370 1.90 4.29 23.47
CA GLY A 370 0.54 4.82 23.53
C GLY A 370 0.21 5.86 22.47
N ILE A 371 -1.06 5.92 22.10
CA ILE A 371 -1.65 6.91 21.19
C ILE A 371 -2.91 7.46 21.86
N ASN A 372 -2.96 8.77 22.09
CA ASN A 372 -4.18 9.47 22.46
C ASN A 372 -4.70 10.25 21.26
N ASP A 373 -5.91 9.95 20.81
CA ASP A 373 -6.56 10.70 19.74
C ASP A 373 -7.00 12.12 20.21
N PRO A 374 -7.49 12.98 19.31
CA PRO A 374 -7.98 14.31 19.68
C PRO A 374 -9.22 14.36 20.59
N LEU A 375 -9.86 13.21 20.86
CA LEU A 375 -10.97 13.03 21.78
C LEU A 375 -10.52 12.44 23.14
N ASN A 376 -9.22 12.17 23.30
CA ASN A 376 -8.58 11.50 24.44
C ASN A 376 -8.96 10.01 24.60
N HIS A 377 -9.29 9.34 23.51
CA HIS A 377 -9.30 7.88 23.46
C HIS A 377 -7.87 7.35 23.39
N SER A 378 -7.53 6.41 24.26
CA SER A 378 -6.16 5.90 24.44
C SER A 378 -6.01 4.47 23.91
N THR A 379 -5.07 4.26 22.99
CA THR A 379 -4.55 2.94 22.63
C THR A 379 -3.21 2.72 23.33
N ILE A 380 -2.99 1.55 23.92
CA ILE A 380 -1.76 1.19 24.66
C ILE A 380 -1.11 -0.04 24.02
N ASN A 381 0.20 0.01 23.83
CA ASN A 381 1.00 -1.08 23.24
C ASN A 381 2.05 -1.59 24.24
N SER A 382 2.22 -2.90 24.30
CA SER A 382 3.26 -3.56 25.11
C SER A 382 4.24 -4.33 24.22
N TYR A 383 5.50 -4.41 24.65
CA TYR A 383 6.59 -5.03 23.90
C TYR A 383 7.34 -6.08 24.75
N ASP A 384 7.92 -7.09 24.10
CA ASP A 384 8.84 -8.03 24.75
C ASP A 384 10.30 -7.54 24.76
N ALA A 385 11.21 -8.32 25.34
CA ALA A 385 12.63 -8.00 25.45
C ALA A 385 13.39 -7.99 24.11
N LEU A 386 12.76 -8.42 23.01
CA LEU A 386 13.25 -8.29 21.64
C LEU A 386 12.59 -7.10 20.92
N ASN A 387 11.86 -6.24 21.64
CA ASN A 387 11.11 -5.09 21.12
C ASN A 387 9.96 -5.47 20.15
N ARG A 388 9.35 -6.65 20.32
CA ARG A 388 8.22 -7.10 19.49
C ARG A 388 6.89 -6.76 20.16
N LEU A 389 5.92 -6.25 19.41
CA LEU A 389 4.59 -5.90 19.90
C LEU A 389 3.87 -7.17 20.39
N THR A 390 3.61 -7.29 21.68
CA THR A 390 2.95 -8.48 22.27
C THR A 390 1.50 -8.23 22.65
N GLN A 391 1.10 -6.97 22.84
CA GLN A 391 -0.25 -6.63 23.25
C GLN A 391 -0.65 -5.25 22.74
N VAL A 392 -1.91 -5.11 22.34
CA VAL A 392 -2.58 -3.82 22.12
C VAL A 392 -3.82 -3.79 23.01
N THR A 393 -4.01 -2.71 23.76
CA THR A 393 -5.25 -2.40 24.48
C THR A 393 -5.93 -1.21 23.82
N ASP A 394 -7.14 -1.42 23.33
CA ASP A 394 -7.92 -0.38 22.66
C ASP A 394 -8.59 0.59 23.65
N PRO A 395 -9.14 1.73 23.19
CA PRO A 395 -9.84 2.69 24.06
C PRO A 395 -11.06 2.16 24.82
N ALA A 396 -11.64 1.04 24.39
CA ALA A 396 -12.75 0.36 25.08
C ALA A 396 -12.25 -0.72 26.07
N ASN A 397 -10.93 -0.85 26.26
CA ASN A 397 -10.23 -1.86 27.05
C ASN A 397 -10.26 -3.28 26.46
N GLY A 398 -10.59 -3.42 25.18
CA GLY A 398 -10.38 -4.67 24.44
C GLY A 398 -8.89 -4.96 24.31
N VAL A 399 -8.51 -6.23 24.46
CA VAL A 399 -7.10 -6.66 24.48
C VAL A 399 -6.83 -7.60 23.33
N SER A 400 -5.89 -7.23 22.46
CA SER A 400 -5.34 -8.10 21.42
C SER A 400 -3.92 -8.53 21.81
N GLN A 401 -3.57 -9.79 21.57
CA GLN A 401 -2.25 -10.35 21.91
C GLN A 401 -1.58 -11.01 20.71
N TYR A 402 -0.25 -10.94 20.65
CA TYR A 402 0.57 -11.46 19.56
C TYR A 402 1.67 -12.37 20.11
N GLY A 403 1.77 -13.58 19.55
CA GLY A 403 2.82 -14.55 19.86
C GLY A 403 3.81 -14.69 18.72
N TYR A 404 5.10 -14.87 19.03
CA TYR A 404 6.16 -15.01 18.04
C TYR A 404 7.06 -16.20 18.34
N ASP A 405 7.64 -16.80 17.30
CA ASP A 405 8.75 -17.75 17.44
C ASP A 405 10.11 -17.03 17.61
N ALA A 406 11.20 -17.79 17.65
CA ALA A 406 12.55 -17.25 17.81
C ALA A 406 13.13 -16.61 16.53
N LEU A 407 12.47 -16.76 15.39
CA LEU A 407 12.81 -16.13 14.10
C LEU A 407 11.94 -14.89 13.82
N ASP A 408 11.21 -14.39 14.82
CA ASP A 408 10.29 -13.25 14.76
C ASP A 408 9.05 -13.47 13.90
N GLN A 409 8.70 -14.74 13.64
CA GLN A 409 7.50 -15.10 12.90
C GLN A 409 6.30 -15.13 13.84
N LEU A 410 5.16 -14.59 13.38
CA LEU A 410 3.91 -14.61 14.12
C LEU A 410 3.39 -16.05 14.21
N THR A 411 3.10 -16.51 15.43
CA THR A 411 2.60 -17.87 15.70
C THR A 411 1.17 -17.88 16.20
N ASN A 412 0.70 -16.77 16.79
CA ASN A 412 -0.66 -16.66 17.31
C ASN A 412 -1.11 -15.20 17.38
N VAL A 413 -2.40 -14.98 17.12
CA VAL A 413 -3.08 -13.73 17.43
C VAL A 413 -4.34 -14.03 18.22
N THR A 414 -4.46 -13.43 19.39
CA THR A 414 -5.68 -13.51 20.21
C THR A 414 -6.42 -12.19 20.14
N ASP A 415 -7.70 -12.24 19.79
CA ASP A 415 -8.56 -11.07 19.63
C ASP A 415 -9.16 -10.57 20.97
N PRO A 416 -9.83 -9.40 20.98
CA PRO A 416 -10.51 -8.87 22.18
C PRO A 416 -11.60 -9.77 22.79
N LEU A 417 -12.14 -10.74 22.04
CA LEU A 417 -13.06 -11.77 22.56
C LEU A 417 -12.33 -13.00 23.13
N SER A 418 -11.00 -12.96 23.23
CA SER A 418 -10.14 -14.06 23.68
C SER A 418 -10.18 -15.30 22.77
N LEU A 419 -10.54 -15.13 21.49
CA LEU A 419 -10.43 -16.19 20.49
C LEU A 419 -9.07 -16.10 19.78
N SER A 420 -8.49 -17.25 19.46
CA SER A 420 -7.11 -17.36 18.98
C SER A 420 -7.05 -17.85 17.55
N THR A 421 -6.32 -17.14 16.70
CA THR A 421 -5.90 -17.59 15.38
C THR A 421 -4.43 -17.99 15.42
N SER A 422 -4.13 -19.25 15.12
CA SER A 422 -2.77 -19.80 15.18
C SER A 422 -2.15 -19.97 13.79
N TYR A 423 -0.84 -19.77 13.69
CA TYR A 423 -0.05 -19.92 12.48
C TYR A 423 1.10 -20.92 12.72
N ILE A 424 1.18 -21.95 11.90
CA ILE A 424 2.31 -22.89 11.91
C ILE A 424 3.25 -22.50 10.79
N THR A 425 4.44 -21.98 11.15
CA THR A 425 5.43 -21.46 10.21
C THR A 425 6.67 -22.36 10.15
N ASP A 426 7.21 -22.54 8.96
CA ASP A 426 8.51 -23.17 8.77
C ASP A 426 9.67 -22.17 8.92
N ALA A 427 10.91 -22.65 8.90
CA ALA A 427 12.08 -21.76 9.05
C ALA A 427 12.34 -20.85 7.82
N PHE A 428 11.58 -21.01 6.73
CA PHE A 428 11.69 -20.19 5.53
C PHE A 428 10.69 -19.04 5.48
N GLY A 429 9.77 -18.93 6.44
CA GLY A 429 8.72 -17.92 6.41
C GLY A 429 7.38 -18.40 5.89
N ASN A 430 7.23 -19.67 5.48
CA ASN A 430 5.97 -20.13 4.91
C ASN A 430 5.03 -20.65 5.99
N VAL A 431 3.74 -20.31 5.88
CA VAL A 431 2.69 -20.74 6.82
C VAL A 431 2.10 -22.07 6.34
N SER A 432 2.47 -23.19 6.93
CA SER A 432 1.91 -24.49 6.55
C SER A 432 0.49 -24.72 7.04
N GLU A 433 0.06 -24.02 8.10
CA GLU A 433 -1.31 -24.14 8.62
C GLU A 433 -1.76 -22.84 9.29
N VAL A 434 -3.03 -22.47 9.06
CA VAL A 434 -3.75 -21.41 9.78
C VAL A 434 -4.95 -22.03 10.46
N ILE A 435 -5.12 -21.82 11.77
CA ILE A 435 -6.29 -22.29 12.52
C ILE A 435 -7.06 -21.07 12.99
N SER A 436 -8.23 -20.82 12.40
CA SER A 436 -9.08 -19.67 12.70
C SER A 436 -10.39 -20.10 13.38
N PRO A 437 -10.88 -19.37 14.39
CA PRO A 437 -12.22 -19.58 14.95
C PRO A 437 -13.34 -19.37 13.92
N ASP A 438 -13.13 -18.51 12.92
CA ASP A 438 -14.14 -18.14 11.92
C ASP A 438 -14.21 -19.13 10.75
N THR A 439 -13.05 -19.64 10.30
CA THR A 439 -12.94 -20.43 9.06
C THR A 439 -12.44 -21.86 9.28
N GLY A 440 -12.04 -22.22 10.50
CA GLY A 440 -11.41 -23.51 10.80
C GLY A 440 -9.94 -23.59 10.35
N ALA A 441 -9.43 -24.82 10.21
CA ALA A 441 -8.05 -25.07 9.79
C ALA A 441 -7.89 -24.99 8.27
N THR A 442 -6.88 -24.25 7.80
CA THR A 442 -6.47 -24.20 6.39
C THR A 442 -5.01 -24.59 6.28
N ASN A 443 -4.72 -25.62 5.49
CA ASN A 443 -3.38 -26.17 5.31
C ASN A 443 -2.78 -25.75 3.96
N TYR A 444 -1.49 -25.42 3.96
CA TYR A 444 -0.74 -25.03 2.77
C TYR A 444 0.48 -25.92 2.57
N THR A 445 0.79 -26.20 1.30
CA THR A 445 2.09 -26.73 0.91
C THR A 445 2.77 -25.76 -0.04
N TYR A 446 4.09 -25.84 -0.14
CA TYR A 446 4.90 -24.90 -0.90
C TYR A 446 5.86 -25.62 -1.84
N ASP A 447 6.20 -24.98 -2.95
CA ASP A 447 7.37 -25.37 -3.73
C ASP A 447 8.67 -24.84 -3.09
N ALA A 448 9.81 -25.17 -3.72
CA ALA A 448 11.11 -24.77 -3.20
C ALA A 448 11.39 -23.26 -3.30
N ALA A 449 10.64 -22.50 -4.10
CA ALA A 449 10.71 -21.03 -4.14
C ALA A 449 9.81 -20.37 -3.09
N GLY A 450 8.88 -21.11 -2.49
CA GLY A 450 7.91 -20.57 -1.53
C GLY A 450 6.57 -20.20 -2.14
N ASN A 451 6.29 -20.62 -3.38
CA ASN A 451 4.96 -20.45 -3.94
C ASN A 451 4.01 -21.49 -3.33
N VAL A 452 2.77 -21.10 -3.01
CA VAL A 452 1.74 -22.02 -2.52
C VAL A 452 1.45 -23.05 -3.60
N LYS A 453 1.68 -24.33 -3.34
CA LYS A 453 1.40 -25.45 -4.26
C LYS A 453 0.02 -26.05 -4.05
N THR A 454 -0.41 -26.17 -2.80
CA THR A 454 -1.76 -26.60 -2.44
C THR A 454 -2.31 -25.78 -1.29
N GLN A 455 -3.61 -25.56 -1.29
CA GLN A 455 -4.38 -25.03 -0.18
C GLN A 455 -5.53 -26.01 0.10
N GLN A 456 -5.67 -26.45 1.34
CA GLN A 456 -6.77 -27.28 1.79
C GLN A 456 -7.55 -26.54 2.87
N ASP A 457 -8.83 -26.27 2.64
CA ASP A 457 -9.69 -25.59 3.61
C ASP A 457 -10.23 -26.56 4.69
N ALA A 458 -10.98 -26.01 5.65
CA ALA A 458 -11.57 -26.79 6.76
C ALA A 458 -12.68 -27.75 6.31
N LYS A 459 -13.16 -27.65 5.06
CA LYS A 459 -14.12 -28.56 4.42
C LYS A 459 -13.41 -29.62 3.58
N GLU A 460 -12.11 -29.77 3.77
CA GLU A 460 -11.22 -30.70 3.04
C GLU A 460 -11.14 -30.43 1.53
N GLN A 461 -11.59 -29.26 1.06
CA GLN A 461 -11.50 -28.88 -0.35
C GLN A 461 -10.06 -28.50 -0.68
N VAL A 462 -9.47 -29.15 -1.69
CA VAL A 462 -8.08 -28.93 -2.10
C VAL A 462 -8.03 -28.13 -3.40
N THR A 463 -7.39 -26.97 -3.34
CA THR A 463 -7.00 -26.17 -4.51
C THR A 463 -5.50 -26.34 -4.77
N GLN A 464 -5.13 -26.60 -6.02
CA GLN A 464 -3.75 -26.79 -6.46
C GLN A 464 -3.32 -25.66 -7.38
N TYR A 465 -2.06 -25.25 -7.26
CA TYR A 465 -1.48 -24.14 -7.99
C TYR A 465 -0.20 -24.60 -8.72
N GLN A 466 -0.02 -24.15 -9.95
CA GLN A 466 1.17 -24.41 -10.76
C GLN A 466 1.78 -23.11 -11.25
N TYR A 467 3.10 -23.03 -11.29
CA TYR A 467 3.84 -21.81 -11.64
C TYR A 467 4.90 -22.08 -12.69
N ASP A 468 5.15 -21.07 -13.53
CA ASP A 468 6.28 -21.08 -14.47
C ASP A 468 7.63 -20.87 -13.75
N ALA A 469 8.72 -20.84 -14.51
CA ALA A 469 10.07 -20.65 -13.98
C ALA A 469 10.38 -19.23 -13.46
N LEU A 470 9.47 -18.26 -13.66
CA LEU A 470 9.52 -16.93 -13.04
C LEU A 470 8.56 -16.82 -11.85
N ASN A 471 8.00 -17.95 -11.39
CA ASN A 471 7.04 -18.02 -10.29
C ASN A 471 5.71 -17.31 -10.58
N ARG A 472 5.30 -17.18 -11.85
CA ARG A 472 3.97 -16.68 -12.22
C ARG A 472 2.97 -17.83 -12.29
N LEU A 473 1.76 -17.61 -11.79
CA LEU A 473 0.70 -18.61 -11.72
C LEU A 473 0.25 -19.01 -13.14
N LEU A 474 0.36 -20.29 -13.50
CA LEU A 474 -0.06 -20.88 -14.79
C LEU A 474 -1.42 -21.56 -14.73
N LEU A 475 -1.71 -22.25 -13.62
CA LEU A 475 -2.93 -23.05 -13.48
C LEU A 475 -3.37 -23.10 -12.03
N VAL A 476 -4.65 -22.87 -11.81
CA VAL A 476 -5.36 -23.22 -10.58
C VAL A 476 -6.29 -24.38 -10.90
N THR A 477 -6.23 -25.46 -10.12
CA THR A 477 -7.17 -26.58 -10.19
C THR A 477 -7.90 -26.68 -8.86
N ARG A 478 -9.22 -26.54 -8.89
CA ARG A 478 -10.06 -26.54 -7.68
C ARG A 478 -10.51 -27.95 -7.30
N ALA A 479 -11.13 -28.07 -6.13
CA ALA A 479 -11.60 -29.35 -5.59
C ALA A 479 -12.65 -30.04 -6.49
N ASP A 480 -13.46 -29.26 -7.22
CA ASP A 480 -14.44 -29.75 -8.19
C ASP A 480 -13.84 -30.07 -9.57
N SER A 481 -12.51 -30.03 -9.71
CA SER A 481 -11.75 -30.18 -10.95
C SER A 481 -11.93 -29.04 -11.97
N SER A 482 -12.66 -27.97 -11.64
CA SER A 482 -12.66 -26.76 -12.46
C SER A 482 -11.27 -26.11 -12.44
N THR A 483 -10.92 -25.44 -13.53
CA THR A 483 -9.60 -24.83 -13.69
C THR A 483 -9.67 -23.36 -14.04
N VAL A 484 -8.59 -22.64 -13.71
CA VAL A 484 -8.27 -21.31 -14.23
C VAL A 484 -6.87 -21.38 -14.81
N ALA A 485 -6.76 -21.25 -16.13
CA ALA A 485 -5.50 -21.26 -16.85
C ALA A 485 -5.05 -19.84 -17.20
N TYR A 486 -3.80 -19.54 -16.93
CA TYR A 486 -3.15 -18.26 -17.21
C TYR A 486 -2.11 -18.45 -18.30
N THR A 487 -2.18 -17.64 -19.34
CA THR A 487 -1.21 -17.64 -20.44
C THR A 487 -0.45 -16.33 -20.43
N TYR A 488 0.88 -16.38 -20.43
CA TYR A 488 1.77 -15.22 -20.51
C TYR A 488 2.61 -15.26 -21.79
N ASP A 489 3.32 -14.18 -22.07
CA ASP A 489 4.39 -14.11 -23.08
C ASP A 489 3.95 -14.49 -24.50
N SER A 490 2.67 -14.28 -24.81
CA SER A 490 2.10 -14.55 -26.12
C SER A 490 1.47 -13.29 -26.70
N GLY A 491 1.36 -13.23 -28.03
CA GLY A 491 0.95 -12.02 -28.74
C GLY A 491 2.08 -11.01 -28.94
N THR A 492 1.77 -9.93 -29.66
CA THR A 492 2.73 -8.84 -29.92
C THR A 492 2.93 -8.04 -28.63
N ASN A 493 4.19 -7.72 -28.29
CA ASN A 493 4.57 -7.05 -27.03
C ASN A 493 4.10 -7.79 -25.75
N GLY A 494 3.86 -9.10 -25.84
CA GLY A 494 3.32 -9.89 -24.74
C GLY A 494 4.36 -10.41 -23.75
N VAL A 495 5.66 -10.29 -24.04
CA VAL A 495 6.73 -10.86 -23.19
C VAL A 495 6.73 -10.16 -21.84
N GLY A 496 6.62 -10.94 -20.76
CA GLY A 496 6.47 -10.45 -19.39
C GLY A 496 5.03 -10.18 -18.97
N HIS A 497 4.06 -10.23 -19.89
CA HIS A 497 2.67 -9.82 -19.65
C HIS A 497 1.69 -10.99 -19.71
N LEU A 498 0.55 -10.86 -19.02
CA LEU A 498 -0.56 -11.81 -19.03
C LEU A 498 -1.35 -11.66 -20.34
N ALA A 499 -1.33 -12.66 -21.20
CA ALA A 499 -2.05 -12.63 -22.47
C ALA A 499 -3.51 -13.04 -22.31
N SER A 500 -3.81 -14.05 -21.48
CA SER A 500 -5.19 -14.47 -21.23
C SER A 500 -5.38 -15.25 -19.94
N ILE A 501 -6.62 -15.22 -19.44
CA ILE A 501 -7.17 -16.12 -18.42
C ILE A 501 -8.32 -16.89 -19.05
N THR A 502 -8.31 -18.21 -18.92
CA THR A 502 -9.38 -19.10 -19.38
C THR A 502 -9.90 -19.94 -18.22
N ASP A 503 -11.21 -19.96 -18.02
CA ASP A 503 -11.89 -20.67 -16.95
C ASP A 503 -13.31 -21.08 -17.39
N ALA A 504 -14.11 -21.62 -16.46
CA ALA A 504 -15.46 -22.08 -16.75
C ALA A 504 -16.43 -20.96 -17.21
N SER A 505 -16.14 -19.70 -16.89
CA SER A 505 -16.91 -18.53 -17.35
C SER A 505 -16.60 -18.13 -18.79
N GLY A 506 -15.41 -18.51 -19.30
CA GLY A 506 -14.97 -18.21 -20.64
C GLY A 506 -13.52 -17.74 -20.67
N THR A 507 -13.23 -16.65 -21.39
CA THR A 507 -11.85 -16.17 -21.55
C THR A 507 -11.78 -14.66 -21.46
N THR A 508 -10.83 -14.15 -20.69
CA THR A 508 -10.41 -12.74 -20.69
C THR A 508 -9.04 -12.65 -21.34
N ALA A 509 -8.87 -11.82 -22.36
CA ALA A 509 -7.61 -11.68 -23.10
C ALA A 509 -7.18 -10.21 -23.19
N TRP A 510 -5.87 -9.98 -23.18
CA TRP A 510 -5.26 -8.65 -23.26
C TRP A 510 -4.32 -8.54 -24.46
N SER A 511 -4.30 -7.35 -25.06
CA SER A 511 -3.27 -6.93 -26.02
C SER A 511 -2.52 -5.74 -25.48
N TYR A 512 -1.25 -5.60 -25.87
CA TYR A 512 -0.34 -4.60 -25.35
C TYR A 512 0.31 -3.76 -26.44
N ASP A 513 0.59 -2.49 -26.15
CA ASP A 513 1.53 -1.71 -26.95
C ASP A 513 2.99 -2.01 -26.55
N ILE A 514 3.94 -1.37 -27.23
CA ILE A 514 5.38 -1.58 -27.02
C ILE A 514 5.84 -1.16 -25.61
N HIS A 515 5.06 -0.33 -24.91
CA HIS A 515 5.32 0.11 -23.54
C HIS A 515 4.67 -0.82 -22.51
N GLY A 516 4.02 -1.91 -22.95
CA GLY A 516 3.35 -2.87 -22.07
C GLY A 516 2.01 -2.37 -21.53
N ARG A 517 1.42 -1.31 -22.12
CA ARG A 517 0.08 -0.83 -21.73
C ARG A 517 -1.00 -1.61 -22.46
N VAL A 518 -2.11 -1.88 -21.78
CA VAL A 518 -3.25 -2.59 -22.36
C VAL A 518 -3.89 -1.73 -23.46
N THR A 519 -3.90 -2.21 -24.69
CA THR A 519 -4.60 -1.58 -25.83
C THR A 519 -5.97 -2.20 -26.08
N GLN A 520 -6.18 -3.42 -25.61
CA GLN A 520 -7.45 -4.12 -25.70
C GLN A 520 -7.60 -5.09 -24.54
N LYS A 521 -8.80 -5.14 -23.96
CA LYS A 521 -9.27 -6.22 -23.08
C LYS A 521 -10.55 -6.80 -23.68
N ALA A 522 -10.54 -8.10 -23.95
CA ALA A 522 -11.68 -8.82 -24.52
C ALA A 522 -12.15 -9.91 -23.55
N GLN A 523 -13.37 -9.79 -23.05
CA GLN A 523 -13.99 -10.75 -22.15
C GLN A 523 -15.08 -11.52 -22.90
N THR A 524 -14.86 -12.82 -23.12
CA THR A 524 -15.82 -13.71 -23.76
C THR A 524 -16.53 -14.56 -22.73
N VAL A 525 -17.85 -14.44 -22.62
CA VAL A 525 -18.71 -15.18 -21.68
C VAL A 525 -19.88 -15.77 -22.45
N SER A 526 -20.08 -17.09 -22.38
CA SER A 526 -21.19 -17.79 -23.03
C SER A 526 -21.35 -17.47 -24.54
N GLY A 527 -20.24 -17.22 -25.25
CA GLY A 527 -20.22 -16.90 -26.68
C GLY A 527 -20.34 -15.41 -27.04
N ASN A 528 -20.61 -14.54 -26.07
CA ASN A 528 -20.61 -13.08 -26.26
C ASN A 528 -19.25 -12.51 -25.87
N THR A 529 -18.67 -11.65 -26.72
CA THR A 529 -17.37 -11.00 -26.46
C THR A 529 -17.55 -9.51 -26.21
N LEU A 530 -17.37 -9.09 -24.96
CA LEU A 530 -17.33 -7.69 -24.56
C LEU A 530 -15.90 -7.17 -24.70
N THR A 531 -15.67 -6.19 -25.55
CA THR A 531 -14.32 -5.68 -25.85
C THR A 531 -14.19 -4.21 -25.46
N THR A 532 -13.20 -3.91 -24.61
CA THR A 532 -12.78 -2.54 -24.32
C THR A 532 -11.46 -2.27 -25.02
N GLN A 533 -11.34 -1.12 -25.70
CA GLN A 533 -10.09 -0.72 -26.37
C GLN A 533 -9.57 0.60 -25.81
N TYR A 534 -8.26 0.70 -25.64
CA TYR A 534 -7.59 1.87 -25.10
C TYR A 534 -6.61 2.43 -26.13
N GLY A 535 -6.62 3.76 -26.28
CA GLY A 535 -5.70 4.49 -27.15
C GLY A 535 -4.84 5.43 -26.32
N TYR A 536 -3.53 5.40 -26.56
CA TYR A 536 -2.55 6.26 -25.91
C TYR A 536 -1.92 7.21 -26.93
N ASP A 537 -1.55 8.41 -26.49
CA ASP A 537 -0.72 9.31 -27.30
C ASP A 537 0.77 8.95 -27.20
N SER A 538 1.61 9.67 -27.96
CA SER A 538 3.06 9.43 -28.00
C SER A 538 3.80 9.73 -26.68
N VAL A 539 3.12 10.35 -25.71
CA VAL A 539 3.66 10.60 -24.37
C VAL A 539 2.99 9.75 -23.29
N GLY A 540 2.23 8.74 -23.72
CA GLY A 540 1.66 7.70 -22.89
C GLY A 540 0.41 8.05 -22.12
N ARG A 541 -0.27 9.14 -22.47
CA ARG A 541 -1.55 9.50 -21.86
C ARG A 541 -2.69 8.75 -22.55
N LEU A 542 -3.63 8.21 -21.77
CA LEU A 542 -4.88 7.65 -22.30
C LEU A 542 -5.68 8.76 -22.99
N ILE A 543 -5.92 8.67 -24.29
CA ILE A 543 -6.66 9.66 -25.08
C ILE A 543 -8.01 9.14 -25.56
N SER A 544 -8.21 7.82 -25.58
CA SER A 544 -9.49 7.22 -25.94
C SER A 544 -9.73 5.90 -25.22
N GLU A 545 -10.97 5.66 -24.81
CA GLU A 545 -11.50 4.37 -24.41
C GLU A 545 -12.73 4.06 -25.27
N THR A 546 -12.73 2.91 -25.95
CA THR A 546 -13.91 2.41 -26.67
C THR A 546 -14.56 1.34 -25.83
N THR A 547 -15.79 1.57 -25.42
CA THR A 547 -16.58 0.65 -24.60
C THR A 547 -17.10 -0.52 -25.44
N PRO A 548 -17.53 -1.64 -24.82
CA PRO A 548 -18.11 -2.76 -25.55
C PRO A 548 -19.33 -2.42 -26.43
N SER A 549 -20.12 -1.39 -26.08
CA SER A 549 -21.20 -0.92 -26.97
C SER A 549 -20.73 -0.06 -28.16
N GLY A 550 -19.42 0.14 -28.30
CA GLY A 550 -18.78 0.91 -29.37
C GLY A 550 -18.79 2.42 -29.14
N LYS A 551 -19.11 2.90 -27.93
CA LYS A 551 -19.01 4.32 -27.59
C LYS A 551 -17.56 4.68 -27.33
N VAL A 552 -17.13 5.84 -27.83
CA VAL A 552 -15.76 6.33 -27.67
C VAL A 552 -15.74 7.46 -26.65
N ILE A 553 -15.10 7.21 -25.52
CA ILE A 553 -14.79 8.20 -24.50
C ILE A 553 -13.43 8.80 -24.86
N GLY A 554 -13.40 10.10 -25.18
CA GLY A 554 -12.17 10.83 -25.47
C GLY A 554 -11.69 11.59 -24.24
N TYR A 555 -10.38 11.59 -23.99
CA TYR A 555 -9.74 12.27 -22.85
C TYR A 555 -8.88 13.42 -23.35
N SER A 556 -9.16 14.62 -22.86
CA SER A 556 -8.30 15.80 -23.07
C SER A 556 -7.41 16.01 -21.85
N TRP A 557 -6.18 16.47 -22.07
CA TRP A 557 -5.19 16.65 -21.01
C TRP A 557 -4.64 18.06 -20.98
N THR A 558 -4.49 18.61 -19.79
CA THR A 558 -3.76 19.86 -19.53
C THR A 558 -2.83 19.63 -18.35
N ASN A 559 -1.55 19.97 -18.50
CA ASN A 559 -0.57 19.86 -17.41
C ASN A 559 -0.54 18.45 -16.76
N GLY A 560 -0.62 17.39 -17.56
CA GLY A 560 -0.63 16.00 -17.08
C GLY A 560 -1.89 15.54 -16.34
N GLN A 561 -2.96 16.35 -16.31
CA GLN A 561 -4.25 16.00 -15.72
C GLN A 561 -5.38 16.02 -16.76
N VAL A 562 -6.43 15.22 -16.55
CA VAL A 562 -7.59 15.17 -17.46
C VAL A 562 -8.38 16.47 -17.34
N SER A 563 -8.48 17.25 -18.41
CA SER A 563 -9.15 18.55 -18.43
C SER A 563 -10.57 18.50 -18.98
N ALA A 564 -10.90 17.48 -19.78
CA ALA A 564 -12.24 17.25 -20.32
C ALA A 564 -12.42 15.79 -20.79
N LEU A 565 -13.68 15.36 -20.85
CA LEU A 565 -14.12 14.11 -21.45
C LEU A 565 -15.10 14.38 -22.59
N THR A 566 -15.02 13.60 -23.67
CA THR A 566 -15.98 13.62 -24.79
C THR A 566 -16.62 12.26 -24.99
N LEU A 567 -17.86 12.22 -25.45
CA LEU A 567 -18.55 11.01 -25.90
C LEU A 567 -18.80 11.07 -27.41
N ASN A 568 -18.20 10.14 -28.16
CA ASN A 568 -18.22 10.13 -29.63
C ASN A 568 -17.83 11.49 -30.23
N GLY A 569 -16.84 12.15 -29.62
CA GLY A 569 -16.35 13.47 -30.02
C GLY A 569 -17.18 14.67 -29.51
N ASN A 570 -18.35 14.44 -28.91
CA ASN A 570 -19.17 15.51 -28.31
C ASN A 570 -18.76 15.76 -26.85
N PRO A 571 -18.77 17.02 -26.35
CA PRO A 571 -18.48 17.28 -24.94
C PRO A 571 -19.37 16.46 -24.00
N LEU A 572 -18.77 15.88 -22.97
CA LEU A 572 -19.46 15.15 -21.90
C LEU A 572 -19.21 15.80 -20.53
N VAL A 573 -17.93 16.02 -20.22
CA VAL A 573 -17.45 16.77 -19.06
C VAL A 573 -16.40 17.77 -19.54
N SER A 574 -16.49 19.02 -19.09
CA SER A 574 -15.54 20.06 -19.47
C SER A 574 -15.04 20.84 -18.26
N SER A 575 -13.97 21.62 -18.45
CA SER A 575 -13.43 22.53 -17.44
C SER A 575 -13.11 21.86 -16.11
N ILE A 576 -12.51 20.66 -16.16
CA ILE A 576 -12.11 19.94 -14.94
C ILE A 576 -10.96 20.72 -14.29
N VAL A 577 -11.16 21.13 -13.04
CA VAL A 577 -10.16 21.80 -12.19
C VAL A 577 -9.88 20.91 -10.99
N TYR A 578 -8.61 20.79 -10.61
CA TYR A 578 -8.15 19.96 -9.50
C TYR A 578 -7.81 20.83 -8.29
N ALA A 579 -8.04 20.27 -7.09
CA ALA A 579 -7.48 20.84 -5.88
C ALA A 579 -5.93 20.71 -5.91
N PRO A 580 -5.18 21.65 -5.30
CA PRO A 580 -3.72 21.56 -5.20
C PRO A 580 -3.28 20.20 -4.62
N PHE A 581 -2.54 19.42 -5.39
CA PHE A 581 -2.10 18.06 -5.02
C PHE A 581 -3.26 17.14 -4.57
N GLY A 582 -4.47 17.35 -5.12
CA GLY A 582 -5.69 16.63 -4.77
C GLY A 582 -6.52 16.19 -5.97
N GLY A 583 -7.72 15.71 -5.71
CA GLY A 583 -8.65 15.23 -6.74
C GLY A 583 -9.41 16.34 -7.47
N PRO A 584 -10.34 15.97 -8.39
CA PRO A 584 -11.21 16.92 -9.07
C PRO A 584 -12.02 17.77 -8.09
N GLN A 585 -11.89 19.08 -8.23
CA GLN A 585 -12.56 20.09 -7.40
C GLN A 585 -13.80 20.67 -8.10
N SER A 586 -13.76 20.91 -9.41
CA SER A 586 -14.93 21.39 -10.16
C SER A 586 -14.92 20.95 -11.62
N TRP A 587 -16.09 20.79 -12.21
CA TRP A 587 -16.27 20.49 -13.63
C TRP A 587 -17.68 20.87 -14.10
N ILE A 588 -17.89 20.89 -15.41
CA ILE A 588 -19.16 21.24 -16.04
C ILE A 588 -19.65 20.06 -16.88
N TYR A 589 -20.86 19.58 -16.60
CA TYR A 589 -21.54 18.58 -17.40
C TYR A 589 -22.06 19.16 -18.71
N ALA A 590 -22.20 18.33 -19.74
CA ALA A 590 -22.74 18.76 -21.02
C ALA A 590 -24.22 19.21 -20.97
N ASN A 591 -24.96 18.89 -19.90
CA ASN A 591 -26.27 19.49 -19.62
C ASN A 591 -26.20 20.92 -19.02
N GLY A 592 -25.00 21.46 -18.82
CA GLY A 592 -24.75 22.81 -18.29
C GLY A 592 -24.63 22.91 -16.77
N GLN A 593 -24.88 21.83 -16.02
CA GLN A 593 -24.72 21.83 -14.58
C GLN A 593 -23.24 21.91 -14.18
N THR A 594 -22.94 22.76 -13.20
CA THR A 594 -21.60 22.88 -12.63
C THR A 594 -21.54 22.10 -11.33
N VAL A 595 -20.52 21.26 -11.19
CA VAL A 595 -20.20 20.55 -9.97
C VAL A 595 -19.03 21.24 -9.27
N THR A 596 -19.12 21.41 -7.96
CA THR A 596 -18.02 21.91 -7.13
C THR A 596 -17.92 21.13 -5.83
N ARG A 597 -16.68 20.84 -5.44
CA ARG A 597 -16.29 20.30 -4.14
C ARG A 597 -15.42 21.32 -3.42
N SER A 598 -15.62 21.45 -2.12
CA SER A 598 -14.78 22.28 -1.26
C SER A 598 -14.08 21.42 -0.22
N TYR A 599 -12.94 21.89 0.25
CA TYR A 599 -12.13 21.21 1.24
C TYR A 599 -11.86 22.16 2.41
N ASP A 600 -11.79 21.63 3.63
CA ASP A 600 -11.28 22.36 4.78
C ASP A 600 -9.74 22.37 4.81
N GLN A 601 -9.16 23.03 5.83
CA GLN A 601 -7.71 23.14 5.97
C GLN A 601 -7.01 21.85 6.45
N ASP A 602 -7.77 20.81 6.81
CA ASP A 602 -7.25 19.46 7.03
C ASP A 602 -7.25 18.63 5.73
N GLY A 603 -7.77 19.19 4.62
CA GLY A 603 -7.89 18.52 3.33
C GLY A 603 -9.12 17.61 3.21
N ARG A 604 -10.07 17.69 4.16
CA ARG A 604 -11.31 16.90 4.14
C ARG A 604 -12.37 17.60 3.29
N VAL A 605 -13.22 16.84 2.61
CA VAL A 605 -14.31 17.39 1.80
C VAL A 605 -15.34 18.05 2.70
N SER A 606 -15.50 19.37 2.60
CA SER A 606 -16.50 20.11 3.39
C SER A 606 -17.84 20.24 2.67
N THR A 607 -17.82 20.30 1.33
CA THR A 607 -19.04 20.37 0.49
C THR A 607 -18.89 19.56 -0.79
N THR A 608 -20.00 19.03 -1.26
CA THR A 608 -20.20 18.37 -2.56
C THR A 608 -21.45 18.96 -3.23
N PRO A 609 -21.77 18.61 -4.49
CA PRO A 609 -23.03 19.04 -5.12
C PRO A 609 -24.30 18.64 -4.36
N VAL A 610 -24.21 17.58 -3.55
CA VAL A 610 -25.36 16.96 -2.88
C VAL A 610 -25.40 17.25 -1.39
N SER A 611 -24.29 17.70 -0.79
CA SER A 611 -24.19 17.79 0.67
C SER A 611 -23.13 18.75 1.22
N THR A 612 -23.36 19.23 2.44
CA THR A 612 -22.35 19.84 3.32
C THR A 612 -22.05 18.90 4.49
N LEU A 613 -20.78 18.79 4.88
CA LEU A 613 -20.29 17.86 5.91
C LEU A 613 -19.77 18.62 7.14
N SER A 614 -19.98 18.05 8.33
CA SER A 614 -19.35 18.48 9.58
C SER A 614 -18.55 17.36 10.21
N TYR A 615 -17.47 17.71 10.90
CA TYR A 615 -16.53 16.76 11.51
C TYR A 615 -16.36 17.02 13.00
N ASP A 616 -16.03 15.98 13.77
CA ASP A 616 -15.47 16.15 15.12
C ASP A 616 -13.93 16.28 15.09
N ASN A 617 -13.32 16.35 16.28
CA ASN A 617 -11.88 16.49 16.41
C ASN A 617 -11.10 15.24 15.94
N ALA A 618 -11.71 14.05 15.93
CA ALA A 618 -11.10 12.83 15.39
C ALA A 618 -11.30 12.70 13.87
N SER A 619 -11.79 13.75 13.20
CA SER A 619 -12.10 13.76 11.76
C SER A 619 -13.20 12.80 11.33
N ARG A 620 -14.07 12.39 12.26
CA ARG A 620 -15.26 11.59 11.96
C ARG A 620 -16.42 12.52 11.56
N ILE A 621 -17.26 12.09 10.60
CA ILE A 621 -18.37 12.91 10.11
C ILE A 621 -19.48 12.93 11.17
N THR A 622 -19.73 14.08 11.78
CA THR A 622 -20.80 14.24 12.78
C THR A 622 -22.14 14.62 12.17
N GLY A 623 -22.14 15.11 10.93
CA GLY A 623 -23.36 15.53 10.27
C GLY A 623 -23.20 15.72 8.78
N ILE A 624 -24.30 15.46 8.07
CA ILE A 624 -24.45 15.69 6.64
C ILE A 624 -25.77 16.44 6.42
N THR A 625 -25.70 17.59 5.75
CA THR A 625 -26.89 18.33 5.32
C THR A 625 -27.02 18.23 3.81
N LEU A 626 -28.09 17.60 3.35
CA LEU A 626 -28.42 17.43 1.94
C LEU A 626 -29.04 18.71 1.39
N SER A 627 -28.45 19.22 0.33
CA SER A 627 -28.88 20.42 -0.36
C SER A 627 -28.18 20.51 -1.72
N GLY A 628 -28.60 21.46 -2.55
CA GLY A 628 -27.94 21.73 -3.83
C GLY A 628 -28.58 21.06 -5.05
N LEU A 629 -29.45 20.07 -4.84
CA LEU A 629 -30.22 19.41 -5.92
C LEU A 629 -31.71 19.29 -5.58
N SER A 630 -32.53 18.93 -6.57
CA SER A 630 -34.00 19.02 -6.50
C SER A 630 -34.70 17.96 -5.64
N THR A 631 -34.09 16.79 -5.41
CA THR A 631 -34.78 15.63 -4.81
C THR A 631 -34.22 15.20 -3.46
N LEU A 632 -33.03 15.68 -3.07
CA LEU A 632 -32.39 15.35 -1.80
C LEU A 632 -32.39 16.56 -0.87
N SER A 633 -32.93 16.39 0.33
CA SER A 633 -33.00 17.43 1.35
C SER A 633 -32.96 16.85 2.77
N GLY A 634 -32.68 17.70 3.76
CA GLY A 634 -32.69 17.32 5.17
C GLY A 634 -31.28 17.18 5.77
N SER A 635 -31.23 17.04 7.09
CA SER A 635 -29.99 16.93 7.85
C SER A 635 -29.95 15.60 8.59
N LYS A 636 -28.74 15.05 8.68
CA LYS A 636 -28.43 13.77 9.31
C LYS A 636 -27.28 13.99 10.27
N THR A 637 -27.33 13.33 11.41
CA THR A 637 -26.31 13.44 12.47
C THR A 637 -25.84 12.06 12.88
N TYR A 638 -24.56 11.97 13.22
CA TYR A 638 -23.90 10.72 13.56
C TYR A 638 -23.17 10.85 14.89
N GLY A 639 -23.25 9.81 15.70
CA GLY A 639 -22.46 9.64 16.92
C GLY A 639 -21.67 8.35 16.86
N TYR A 640 -20.54 8.32 17.55
CA TYR A 640 -19.56 7.24 17.51
C TYR A 640 -19.22 6.74 18.91
N ASP A 641 -18.79 5.50 19.02
CA ASP A 641 -18.20 4.98 20.26
C ASP A 641 -16.70 5.33 20.39
N ALA A 642 -16.05 4.80 21.42
CA ALA A 642 -14.63 5.06 21.71
C ALA A 642 -13.66 4.36 20.73
N LEU A 643 -14.16 3.45 19.88
CA LEU A 643 -13.39 2.75 18.85
C LEU A 643 -13.67 3.32 17.45
N ASP A 644 -14.23 4.55 17.40
CA ASP A 644 -14.60 5.24 16.16
C ASP A 644 -15.66 4.54 15.31
N ARG A 645 -16.44 3.63 15.90
CA ARG A 645 -17.53 2.93 15.21
C ARG A 645 -18.83 3.71 15.32
N LEU A 646 -19.66 3.68 14.28
CA LEU A 646 -20.95 4.38 14.26
C LEU A 646 -21.90 3.86 15.35
N ALA A 647 -22.10 4.61 16.43
CA ALA A 647 -22.95 4.23 17.55
C ALA A 647 -24.38 4.78 17.44
N SER A 648 -24.59 5.86 16.70
CA SER A 648 -25.92 6.42 16.48
C SER A 648 -26.05 7.16 15.16
N PHE A 649 -27.26 7.15 14.61
CA PHE A 649 -27.68 7.92 13.46
C PHE A 649 -29.02 8.59 13.79
N SER A 650 -29.21 9.84 13.39
CA SER A 650 -30.54 10.45 13.41
C SER A 650 -30.77 11.41 12.26
N ASP A 651 -32.03 11.51 11.85
CA ASP A 651 -32.55 12.50 10.91
C ASP A 651 -33.86 13.09 11.43
N SER A 652 -34.62 13.80 10.59
CA SER A 652 -35.89 14.41 11.00
C SER A 652 -37.01 13.42 11.32
N VAL A 653 -36.84 12.12 11.01
CA VAL A 653 -37.88 11.09 11.08
C VAL A 653 -37.49 9.97 12.04
N SER A 654 -36.21 9.68 12.19
CA SER A 654 -35.70 8.49 12.85
C SER A 654 -34.45 8.76 13.68
N THR A 655 -34.33 8.02 14.78
CA THR A 655 -33.08 7.88 15.55
C THR A 655 -32.79 6.41 15.70
N ILE A 656 -31.58 5.99 15.36
CA ILE A 656 -31.12 4.60 15.37
C ILE A 656 -29.87 4.52 16.24
N GLY A 657 -29.85 3.60 17.20
CA GLY A 657 -28.66 3.22 17.96
C GLY A 657 -28.07 1.91 17.46
N TYR A 658 -26.74 1.81 17.45
CA TYR A 658 -25.99 0.61 17.09
C TYR A 658 -25.08 0.20 18.26
N SER A 659 -24.94 -1.11 18.47
CA SER A 659 -23.94 -1.67 19.38
C SER A 659 -23.10 -2.72 18.68
N TYR A 660 -21.92 -2.97 19.23
CA TYR A 660 -20.95 -3.92 18.69
C TYR A 660 -20.42 -4.82 19.81
N ASP A 661 -19.92 -5.99 19.44
CA ASP A 661 -19.05 -6.76 20.33
C ASP A 661 -17.60 -6.19 20.33
N ALA A 662 -16.70 -6.83 21.06
CA ALA A 662 -15.31 -6.39 21.19
C ALA A 662 -14.49 -6.56 19.89
N ASN A 663 -14.90 -7.45 18.98
CA ASN A 663 -14.24 -7.64 17.68
C ASN A 663 -14.79 -6.71 16.58
N GLY A 664 -15.79 -5.88 16.89
CA GLY A 664 -16.40 -4.98 15.93
C GLY A 664 -17.59 -5.57 15.16
N ASN A 665 -18.09 -6.75 15.54
CA ASN A 665 -19.32 -7.27 14.97
C ASN A 665 -20.52 -6.49 15.51
N ARG A 666 -21.34 -5.91 14.64
CA ARG A 666 -22.56 -5.20 15.05
C ARG A 666 -23.57 -6.14 15.69
N SER A 667 -23.84 -5.99 16.99
CA SER A 667 -24.68 -6.89 17.79
C SER A 667 -26.16 -6.49 17.83
N THR A 668 -26.48 -5.18 17.83
CA THR A 668 -27.86 -4.70 17.85
C THR A 668 -28.08 -3.45 17.01
N GLN A 669 -29.34 -3.24 16.62
CA GLN A 669 -29.88 -1.99 16.05
C GLN A 669 -31.19 -1.66 16.76
N VAL A 670 -31.32 -0.45 17.31
CA VAL A 670 -32.51 -0.02 18.07
C VAL A 670 -33.07 1.28 17.49
N ASN A 671 -34.35 1.28 17.08
CA ASN A 671 -35.02 2.48 16.58
C ASN A 671 -35.75 3.20 17.73
N GLY A 672 -35.43 4.47 17.95
CA GLY A 672 -35.90 5.30 19.08
C GLY A 672 -37.29 5.96 18.91
N GLY A 673 -38.05 5.58 17.88
CA GLY A 673 -39.42 6.04 17.62
C GLY A 673 -40.40 4.87 17.67
N GLY A 674 -40.77 4.42 18.86
CA GLY A 674 -41.61 3.23 19.08
C GLY A 674 -40.79 2.00 19.47
N ALA A 675 -41.34 1.22 20.40
CA ALA A 675 -40.67 0.17 21.16
C ALA A 675 -39.77 -0.78 20.34
N ALA A 676 -38.72 -1.24 21.02
CA ALA A 676 -37.83 -2.31 20.61
C ALA A 676 -38.55 -3.43 19.84
N VAL A 677 -38.08 -3.73 18.64
CA VAL A 677 -38.33 -5.04 18.04
C VAL A 677 -37.37 -6.03 18.69
N GLY A 678 -37.67 -6.37 19.94
CA GLY A 678 -37.33 -7.69 20.45
C GLY A 678 -38.28 -8.69 19.80
N GLY A 679 -37.81 -9.41 18.79
CA GLY A 679 -38.56 -10.47 18.12
C GLY A 679 -39.07 -10.09 16.74
N THR A 680 -38.65 -10.87 15.75
CA THR A 680 -38.89 -10.81 14.30
C THR A 680 -38.21 -9.66 13.54
N PRO A 681 -37.44 -9.96 12.47
CA PRO A 681 -36.91 -8.94 11.59
C PRO A 681 -38.01 -8.03 11.03
N PRO A 682 -37.70 -6.81 10.55
CA PRO A 682 -38.65 -6.06 9.74
C PRO A 682 -39.22 -6.97 8.65
N PRO A 683 -40.49 -6.80 8.21
CA PRO A 683 -41.13 -7.66 7.20
C PRO A 683 -40.39 -7.76 5.85
N ASN A 684 -39.29 -7.01 5.72
CA ASN A 684 -38.47 -6.84 4.53
C ASN A 684 -36.99 -7.11 4.83
N ASP A 685 -36.63 -7.80 5.93
CA ASP A 685 -35.28 -8.35 6.09
C ASP A 685 -35.13 -9.53 5.13
N PRO A 686 -34.30 -9.42 4.08
CA PRO A 686 -34.10 -10.53 3.19
C PRO A 686 -33.37 -11.67 3.89
N ILE A 687 -32.67 -11.49 5.03
CA ILE A 687 -31.96 -12.60 5.74
C ILE A 687 -32.91 -13.35 6.71
N ALA A 688 -34.21 -13.42 6.37
CA ALA A 688 -35.14 -14.36 6.96
C ALA A 688 -34.68 -15.83 6.68
N PRO A 689 -35.08 -16.82 7.50
CA PRO A 689 -34.63 -18.22 7.42
C PRO A 689 -35.05 -19.00 6.15
N ILE A 690 -35.42 -18.32 5.06
CA ILE A 690 -35.92 -18.89 3.79
C ILE A 690 -34.93 -18.66 2.63
N ASN A 691 -33.89 -17.84 2.80
CA ASN A 691 -32.91 -17.65 1.73
C ASN A 691 -32.07 -18.90 1.48
N VAL A 692 -32.06 -19.34 0.22
CA VAL A 692 -31.22 -20.44 -0.24
C VAL A 692 -30.01 -19.82 -0.94
N PHE A 693 -28.91 -19.71 -0.21
CA PHE A 693 -27.61 -19.31 -0.75
C PHE A 693 -26.75 -20.55 -0.98
N THR A 694 -26.19 -20.65 -2.18
CA THR A 694 -25.17 -21.64 -2.52
C THR A 694 -23.90 -20.90 -2.88
N TYR A 695 -22.77 -21.39 -2.40
CA TYR A 695 -21.45 -20.85 -2.67
C TYR A 695 -20.69 -21.79 -3.60
N ASP A 696 -19.84 -21.23 -4.46
CA ASP A 696 -18.89 -22.03 -5.22
C ASP A 696 -17.75 -22.58 -4.34
N VAL A 697 -16.86 -23.34 -4.96
CA VAL A 697 -15.69 -23.94 -4.30
C VAL A 697 -14.67 -22.91 -3.78
N GLU A 698 -14.79 -21.64 -4.17
CA GLU A 698 -13.97 -20.53 -3.65
C GLU A 698 -14.71 -19.72 -2.58
N GLY A 699 -15.89 -20.17 -2.17
CA GLY A 699 -16.68 -19.52 -1.12
C GLY A 699 -17.42 -18.26 -1.60
N ARG A 700 -17.59 -18.06 -2.91
CA ARG A 700 -18.33 -16.91 -3.47
C ARG A 700 -19.78 -17.29 -3.77
N LEU A 701 -20.72 -16.35 -3.61
CA LEU A 701 -22.13 -16.61 -3.87
C LEU A 701 -22.39 -16.99 -5.34
N SER A 702 -22.78 -18.24 -5.58
CA SER A 702 -23.03 -18.80 -6.92
C SER A 702 -24.52 -18.96 -7.25
N VAL A 703 -25.37 -19.14 -6.23
CA VAL A 703 -26.83 -19.15 -6.36
C VAL A 703 -27.45 -18.40 -5.19
N GLY A 704 -28.39 -17.50 -5.46
CA GLY A 704 -29.15 -16.81 -4.40
C GLY A 704 -30.57 -16.50 -4.84
N ASN A 705 -31.56 -17.03 -4.10
CA ASN A 705 -33.00 -16.80 -4.35
C ASN A 705 -33.44 -17.05 -5.81
N GLY A 706 -32.89 -18.09 -6.44
CA GLY A 706 -33.20 -18.48 -7.81
C GLY A 706 -32.35 -17.79 -8.90
N ALA A 707 -31.55 -16.78 -8.54
CA ALA A 707 -30.55 -16.21 -9.43
C ALA A 707 -29.24 -17.01 -9.39
N THR A 708 -28.56 -17.13 -10.54
CA THR A 708 -27.23 -17.75 -10.64
C THR A 708 -26.17 -16.74 -11.04
N TYR A 709 -24.96 -16.90 -10.52
CA TYR A 709 -23.83 -16.00 -10.70
C TYR A 709 -22.60 -16.76 -11.19
N LEU A 710 -21.84 -16.14 -12.09
CA LEU A 710 -20.63 -16.71 -12.67
C LEU A 710 -19.48 -15.70 -12.58
N TYR A 711 -18.30 -16.20 -12.19
CA TYR A 711 -17.11 -15.40 -11.95
C TYR A 711 -15.96 -15.84 -12.84
N ASN A 712 -15.15 -14.89 -13.29
CA ASN A 712 -13.91 -15.17 -14.01
C ASN A 712 -12.75 -15.48 -13.05
N GLY A 713 -11.60 -15.85 -13.60
CA GLY A 713 -10.38 -16.14 -12.86
C GLY A 713 -9.74 -14.94 -12.13
N LEU A 714 -10.25 -13.72 -12.33
CA LEU A 714 -9.90 -12.55 -11.53
C LEU A 714 -10.80 -12.36 -10.29
N GLY A 715 -11.77 -13.25 -10.09
CA GLY A 715 -12.77 -13.11 -9.04
C GLY A 715 -13.89 -12.11 -9.34
N GLN A 716 -13.99 -11.63 -10.58
CA GLN A 716 -15.00 -10.67 -10.98
C GLN A 716 -16.26 -11.40 -11.43
N ARG A 717 -17.44 -10.92 -11.02
CA ARG A 717 -18.72 -11.49 -11.45
C ARG A 717 -19.01 -11.07 -12.88
N VAL A 718 -18.88 -11.99 -13.84
CA VAL A 718 -19.01 -11.70 -15.27
C VAL A 718 -20.38 -12.00 -15.84
N SER A 719 -21.22 -12.77 -15.13
CA SER A 719 -22.60 -13.03 -15.54
C SER A 719 -23.53 -13.23 -14.34
N LYS A 720 -24.77 -12.73 -14.46
CA LYS A 720 -25.91 -13.00 -13.59
C LYS A 720 -27.08 -13.51 -14.43
N ASN A 721 -27.79 -14.54 -13.98
CA ASN A 721 -29.07 -14.94 -14.56
C ASN A 721 -30.16 -14.94 -13.47
N ALA A 722 -31.15 -14.07 -13.63
CA ALA A 722 -32.31 -13.94 -12.74
C ALA A 722 -33.61 -13.90 -13.55
N GLY A 723 -33.78 -14.88 -14.46
CA GLY A 723 -34.84 -14.89 -15.47
C GLY A 723 -34.44 -14.16 -16.77
N ALA A 724 -33.55 -13.19 -16.69
CA ALA A 724 -32.78 -12.63 -17.80
C ALA A 724 -31.28 -12.70 -17.47
N THR A 725 -30.45 -12.84 -18.51
CA THR A 725 -28.99 -12.82 -18.36
C THR A 725 -28.47 -11.39 -18.44
N THR A 726 -27.62 -11.01 -17.50
CA THR A 726 -26.83 -9.79 -17.49
C THR A 726 -25.35 -10.17 -17.50
N LEU A 727 -24.60 -9.63 -18.46
CA LEU A 727 -23.15 -9.76 -18.57
C LEU A 727 -22.49 -8.49 -18.03
N PHE A 728 -21.37 -8.63 -17.31
CA PHE A 728 -20.66 -7.51 -16.72
C PHE A 728 -19.29 -7.33 -17.37
N ASN A 729 -18.94 -6.09 -17.69
CA ASN A 729 -17.59 -5.71 -18.12
C ASN A 729 -16.88 -4.92 -17.01
N TYR A 730 -15.58 -5.16 -16.85
CA TYR A 730 -14.75 -4.46 -15.86
C TYR A 730 -13.62 -3.72 -16.55
N ASP A 731 -13.29 -2.52 -16.06
CA ASP A 731 -12.09 -1.80 -16.49
C ASP A 731 -10.79 -2.46 -15.94
N GLU A 732 -9.62 -1.89 -16.25
CA GLU A 732 -8.34 -2.40 -15.73
C GLU A 732 -8.16 -2.17 -14.21
N ALA A 733 -8.95 -1.28 -13.60
CA ALA A 733 -8.96 -1.08 -12.15
C ALA A 733 -9.90 -2.05 -11.41
N GLY A 734 -10.56 -2.95 -12.13
CA GLY A 734 -11.50 -3.92 -11.58
C GLY A 734 -12.86 -3.33 -11.19
N GLN A 735 -13.21 -2.17 -11.74
CA GLN A 735 -14.52 -1.53 -11.51
C GLN A 735 -15.50 -1.95 -12.60
N ILE A 736 -16.78 -2.12 -12.25
CA ILE A 736 -17.83 -2.38 -13.24
C ILE A 736 -17.95 -1.16 -14.16
N SER A 737 -17.59 -1.37 -15.42
CA SER A 737 -17.62 -0.37 -16.49
C SER A 737 -18.92 -0.43 -17.30
N GLY A 738 -19.59 -1.60 -17.37
CA GLY A 738 -20.91 -1.72 -17.98
C GLY A 738 -21.61 -3.06 -17.78
N GLU A 739 -22.90 -3.05 -18.06
CA GLU A 739 -23.85 -4.16 -18.06
C GLU A 739 -24.44 -4.34 -19.46
N TYR A 740 -24.56 -5.60 -19.88
CA TYR A 740 -25.08 -6.00 -21.19
C TYR A 740 -26.07 -7.14 -21.03
N ASP A 741 -27.00 -7.29 -21.95
CA ASP A 741 -27.95 -8.40 -21.92
C ASP A 741 -27.30 -9.72 -22.40
N GLY A 742 -28.07 -10.81 -22.40
CA GLY A 742 -27.61 -12.13 -22.86
C GLY A 742 -27.25 -12.20 -24.35
N SER A 743 -27.57 -11.17 -25.14
CA SER A 743 -27.20 -11.01 -26.56
C SER A 743 -25.96 -10.13 -26.74
N GLY A 744 -25.44 -9.54 -25.66
CA GLY A 744 -24.34 -8.58 -25.68
C GLY A 744 -24.77 -7.14 -25.97
N ASP A 745 -26.08 -6.84 -25.97
CA ASP A 745 -26.59 -5.48 -26.18
C ASP A 745 -26.48 -4.65 -24.90
N LEU A 746 -26.23 -3.33 -25.07
CA LEU A 746 -26.02 -2.40 -23.96
C LEU A 746 -27.26 -2.30 -23.04
N ILE A 747 -27.07 -2.55 -21.74
CA ILE A 747 -28.00 -2.15 -20.68
C ILE A 747 -27.55 -0.80 -20.12
N GLU A 748 -26.30 -0.74 -19.63
CA GLU A 748 -25.70 0.51 -19.15
C GLU A 748 -24.16 0.49 -19.15
N GLU A 749 -23.53 1.66 -19.28
CA GLU A 749 -22.09 1.86 -19.10
C GLU A 749 -21.85 3.06 -18.18
N THR A 750 -20.90 2.95 -17.24
CA THR A 750 -20.57 4.05 -16.30
C THR A 750 -19.21 4.66 -16.66
N ILE A 751 -19.22 5.96 -16.95
CA ILE A 751 -18.02 6.76 -17.24
C ILE A 751 -17.51 7.42 -15.96
N ARG A 752 -16.18 7.40 -15.76
CA ARG A 752 -15.53 7.89 -14.54
C ARG A 752 -14.41 8.89 -14.79
N ILE A 753 -14.12 9.71 -13.78
CA ILE A 753 -12.85 10.45 -13.63
C ILE A 753 -12.13 9.86 -12.42
N GLY A 754 -11.05 9.12 -12.65
CA GLY A 754 -10.47 8.26 -11.62
C GLY A 754 -11.51 7.28 -11.11
N ASN A 755 -11.78 7.27 -9.80
CA ASN A 755 -12.79 6.39 -9.18
C ASN A 755 -14.21 7.00 -9.12
N MET A 756 -14.38 8.23 -9.59
CA MET A 756 -15.64 8.96 -9.43
C MET A 756 -16.53 8.78 -10.66
N PRO A 757 -17.74 8.21 -10.53
CA PRO A 757 -18.72 8.17 -11.61
C PRO A 757 -19.21 9.58 -11.94
N VAL A 758 -19.23 9.90 -13.24
CA VAL A 758 -19.64 11.22 -13.75
C VAL A 758 -20.77 11.14 -14.77
N ALA A 759 -20.88 10.04 -15.51
CA ALA A 759 -21.97 9.84 -16.45
C ALA A 759 -22.34 8.36 -16.60
N ILE A 760 -23.59 8.12 -17.00
CA ILE A 760 -24.11 6.79 -17.35
C ILE A 760 -24.62 6.85 -18.79
N LEU A 761 -24.27 5.85 -19.58
CA LEU A 761 -24.78 5.66 -20.94
C LEU A 761 -25.81 4.53 -20.93
N LYS A 762 -26.96 4.77 -21.54
CA LYS A 762 -27.98 3.75 -21.82
C LYS A 762 -28.40 3.87 -23.29
N ALA A 763 -29.18 2.90 -23.77
CA ALA A 763 -29.69 2.92 -25.14
C ALA A 763 -30.50 4.18 -25.49
N ASP A 764 -31.15 4.80 -24.49
CA ASP A 764 -32.01 5.98 -24.65
C ASP A 764 -31.28 7.32 -24.46
N GLY A 765 -30.05 7.33 -23.92
CA GLY A 765 -29.28 8.56 -23.79
C GLY A 765 -28.17 8.55 -22.75
N THR A 766 -27.72 9.76 -22.42
CA THR A 766 -26.66 10.04 -21.45
C THR A 766 -27.24 10.73 -20.22
N TYR A 767 -26.79 10.27 -19.05
CA TYR A 767 -27.21 10.74 -17.75
C TYR A 767 -26.00 11.17 -16.92
N TYR A 768 -26.16 12.11 -15.99
CA TYR A 768 -25.07 12.73 -15.25
C TYR A 768 -25.16 12.39 -13.76
N VAL A 769 -24.05 11.93 -13.19
CA VAL A 769 -24.01 11.41 -11.82
C VAL A 769 -23.55 12.49 -10.85
N HIS A 770 -24.33 12.75 -9.81
CA HIS A 770 -23.93 13.59 -8.68
C HIS A 770 -23.56 12.69 -7.50
N ALA A 771 -22.26 12.66 -7.19
CA ALA A 771 -21.70 11.79 -6.17
C ALA A 771 -21.27 12.55 -4.91
N ASP A 772 -21.38 11.88 -3.76
CA ASP A 772 -20.99 12.45 -2.46
C ASP A 772 -19.47 12.42 -2.23
N HIS A 773 -19.07 12.67 -0.98
CA HIS A 773 -17.68 12.70 -0.52
C HIS A 773 -16.93 11.36 -0.68
N LEU A 774 -17.64 10.22 -0.73
CA LEU A 774 -17.09 8.90 -0.99
C LEU A 774 -17.09 8.55 -2.49
N ASN A 775 -17.55 9.47 -3.35
CA ASN A 775 -17.89 9.19 -4.74
C ASN A 775 -19.07 8.21 -4.90
N THR A 776 -19.93 8.09 -3.88
CA THR A 776 -21.16 7.30 -3.97
C THR A 776 -22.21 8.09 -4.77
N PRO A 777 -22.80 7.52 -5.84
CA PRO A 777 -23.91 8.13 -6.58
C PRO A 777 -25.08 8.46 -5.65
N ARG A 778 -25.53 9.72 -5.64
CA ARG A 778 -26.68 10.17 -4.82
C ARG A 778 -27.85 10.66 -5.66
N GLN A 779 -27.58 11.28 -6.80
CA GLN A 779 -28.62 11.68 -7.75
C GLN A 779 -28.10 11.52 -9.17
N ILE A 780 -28.98 11.14 -10.08
CA ILE A 780 -28.67 11.05 -11.52
C ILE A 780 -29.67 11.91 -12.27
N ASP A 781 -29.15 12.79 -13.12
CA ASP A 781 -29.94 13.72 -13.92
C ASP A 781 -29.90 13.34 -15.40
N ASN A 782 -31.01 13.57 -16.10
CA ASN A 782 -31.06 13.45 -17.55
C ASN A 782 -30.37 14.65 -18.26
N SER A 783 -30.40 14.65 -19.59
CA SER A 783 -29.86 15.74 -20.42
C SER A 783 -30.51 17.10 -20.21
N ALA A 784 -31.71 17.16 -19.62
CA ALA A 784 -32.40 18.39 -19.26
C ALA A 784 -32.08 18.86 -17.81
N GLY A 785 -31.18 18.18 -17.10
CA GLY A 785 -30.84 18.50 -15.71
C GLY A 785 -31.93 18.11 -14.71
N GLN A 786 -32.78 17.15 -15.06
CA GLN A 786 -33.89 16.70 -14.21
C GLN A 786 -33.57 15.33 -13.60
N ALA A 787 -33.78 15.19 -12.30
CA ALA A 787 -33.55 13.95 -11.58
C ALA A 787 -34.39 12.80 -12.14
N VAL A 788 -33.74 11.68 -12.46
CA VAL A 788 -34.38 10.43 -12.86
C VAL A 788 -34.15 9.31 -11.84
N TRP A 789 -33.18 9.48 -10.95
CA TRP A 789 -32.88 8.56 -9.86
C TRP A 789 -32.27 9.32 -8.69
N ALA A 790 -32.63 8.94 -7.47
CA ALA A 790 -32.08 9.53 -6.26
C ALA A 790 -31.96 8.49 -5.15
N TRP A 791 -30.89 8.54 -4.36
CA TRP A 791 -30.65 7.59 -3.27
C TRP A 791 -30.28 8.29 -1.97
N ASP A 792 -31.30 8.49 -1.13
CA ASP A 792 -31.13 8.94 0.25
C ASP A 792 -30.75 7.74 1.15
N THR A 793 -29.44 7.46 1.25
CA THR A 793 -28.88 6.47 2.18
C THR A 793 -27.67 7.01 2.90
N PHE A 794 -27.48 6.66 4.17
CA PHE A 794 -26.46 7.35 4.97
C PHE A 794 -25.80 6.56 6.08
N THR A 795 -26.21 5.33 6.34
CA THR A 795 -25.51 4.42 7.24
C THR A 795 -24.95 3.26 6.43
N PHE A 796 -25.56 2.10 6.53
CA PHE A 796 -25.09 0.85 5.95
C PHE A 796 -25.70 0.57 4.56
N GLY A 797 -26.38 1.54 3.94
CA GLY A 797 -26.94 1.37 2.60
C GLY A 797 -28.32 0.70 2.52
N GLY A 798 -29.01 0.45 3.64
CA GLY A 798 -30.22 -0.37 3.70
C GLY A 798 -31.49 0.20 3.05
N THR A 799 -31.44 1.43 2.52
CA THR A 799 -32.57 2.03 1.79
C THR A 799 -32.47 1.76 0.30
N LEU A 800 -33.60 1.60 -0.38
CA LEU A 800 -33.62 1.52 -1.85
C LEU A 800 -33.64 2.92 -2.46
N PRO A 801 -33.00 3.11 -3.63
CA PRO A 801 -33.15 4.36 -4.39
C PRO A 801 -34.59 4.60 -4.86
N ASP A 802 -34.97 5.88 -4.91
CA ASP A 802 -36.12 6.34 -5.67
C ASP A 802 -35.77 6.35 -7.16
N GLN A 803 -36.38 5.44 -7.91
CA GLN A 803 -36.14 5.25 -9.35
C GLN A 803 -37.04 6.14 -10.23
N ASP A 804 -37.96 6.92 -9.66
CA ASP A 804 -38.76 7.90 -10.38
C ASP A 804 -39.09 9.09 -9.46
N PRO A 805 -38.06 9.87 -9.07
CA PRO A 805 -38.21 10.90 -8.04
C PRO A 805 -39.04 12.11 -8.49
N ARG A 806 -39.48 12.11 -9.75
CA ARG A 806 -40.42 13.11 -10.31
C ARG A 806 -41.80 12.55 -10.60
N SER A 807 -42.04 11.27 -10.29
CA SER A 807 -43.32 10.58 -10.49
C SER A 807 -43.83 10.69 -11.94
N THR A 808 -42.92 10.50 -12.90
CA THR A 808 -43.19 10.53 -14.34
C THR A 808 -43.82 9.25 -14.88
N GLY A 809 -43.84 8.18 -14.07
CA GLY A 809 -44.26 6.83 -14.46
C GLY A 809 -43.17 6.03 -15.18
N THR A 810 -41.94 6.54 -15.24
CA THR A 810 -40.79 5.88 -15.88
C THR A 810 -39.69 5.64 -14.85
N SER A 811 -39.40 4.37 -14.57
CA SER A 811 -38.33 3.99 -13.63
C SER A 811 -36.95 4.01 -14.30
N PHE A 812 -35.97 4.56 -13.60
CA PHE A 812 -34.56 4.47 -13.93
C PHE A 812 -33.84 3.55 -12.96
N THR A 813 -33.45 2.35 -13.38
CA THR A 813 -32.67 1.43 -12.54
C THR A 813 -31.18 1.78 -12.57
N TYR A 814 -30.54 1.80 -11.40
CA TYR A 814 -29.09 1.88 -11.28
C TYR A 814 -28.62 1.14 -10.04
N ASN A 815 -27.73 0.17 -10.21
CA ASN A 815 -27.42 -0.83 -9.19
C ASN A 815 -26.09 -0.60 -8.46
N LEU A 816 -25.23 0.29 -8.95
CA LEU A 816 -24.02 0.64 -8.20
C LEU A 816 -24.38 1.38 -6.90
N ARG A 817 -23.63 1.10 -5.84
CA ARG A 817 -23.82 1.63 -4.48
C ARG A 817 -22.56 2.38 -4.05
N HIS A 818 -22.00 2.10 -2.87
CA HIS A 818 -20.68 2.61 -2.53
C HIS A 818 -19.65 2.15 -3.57
N PRO A 819 -18.50 2.83 -3.72
CA PRO A 819 -17.48 2.43 -4.69
C PRO A 819 -17.16 0.93 -4.60
N GLY A 820 -17.28 0.22 -5.73
CA GLY A 820 -17.06 -1.23 -5.81
C GLY A 820 -18.28 -2.11 -5.55
N GLN A 821 -19.37 -1.55 -5.03
CA GLN A 821 -20.58 -2.31 -4.67
C GLN A 821 -21.64 -2.32 -5.79
N TYR A 822 -22.22 -3.50 -6.02
CA TYR A 822 -23.36 -3.72 -6.91
C TYR A 822 -24.52 -4.34 -6.13
N PHE A 823 -25.69 -3.70 -6.13
CA PHE A 823 -26.88 -4.23 -5.48
C PHE A 823 -27.59 -5.29 -6.31
N ASP A 824 -27.80 -6.47 -5.72
CA ASP A 824 -28.66 -7.51 -6.26
C ASP A 824 -30.03 -7.48 -5.59
N SER A 825 -31.04 -7.12 -6.36
CA SER A 825 -32.43 -7.05 -5.92
C SER A 825 -33.00 -8.40 -5.45
N GLU A 826 -32.44 -9.49 -5.98
CA GLU A 826 -32.88 -10.87 -5.76
C GLU A 826 -32.50 -11.36 -4.35
N THR A 827 -31.34 -10.93 -3.86
CA THR A 827 -30.77 -11.35 -2.56
C THR A 827 -30.86 -10.24 -1.51
N GLY A 828 -30.96 -8.98 -1.94
CA GLY A 828 -30.83 -7.81 -1.07
C GLY A 828 -29.38 -7.50 -0.65
N LEU A 829 -28.40 -8.22 -1.21
CA LEU A 829 -26.97 -8.05 -0.91
C LEU A 829 -26.30 -7.09 -1.90
N PHE A 830 -25.17 -6.54 -1.49
CA PHE A 830 -24.27 -5.77 -2.33
C PHE A 830 -23.05 -6.63 -2.67
N GLN A 831 -22.94 -7.12 -3.89
CA GLN A 831 -21.71 -7.76 -4.35
C GLN A 831 -20.58 -6.72 -4.33
N ASN A 832 -19.47 -7.07 -3.69
CA ASN A 832 -18.35 -6.18 -3.46
C ASN A 832 -17.02 -6.91 -3.66
N GLY A 833 -16.70 -7.18 -4.93
CA GLY A 833 -15.53 -7.96 -5.31
C GLY A 833 -15.68 -9.43 -4.92
N PHE A 834 -14.85 -9.90 -3.97
CA PHE A 834 -14.78 -11.29 -3.53
C PHE A 834 -15.81 -11.68 -2.46
N ARG A 835 -16.63 -10.73 -1.99
CA ARG A 835 -17.61 -10.93 -0.92
C ARG A 835 -18.91 -10.21 -1.23
N ASP A 836 -19.97 -10.65 -0.57
CA ASP A 836 -21.28 -10.03 -0.59
C ASP A 836 -21.56 -9.33 0.75
N TYR A 837 -21.91 -8.06 0.67
CA TYR A 837 -22.20 -7.22 1.81
C TYR A 837 -23.70 -7.15 2.06
N SER A 838 -24.13 -7.37 3.30
CA SER A 838 -25.51 -7.13 3.68
C SER A 838 -25.68 -5.75 4.33
N PRO A 839 -26.40 -4.83 3.67
CA PRO A 839 -26.68 -3.51 4.24
C PRO A 839 -27.62 -3.57 5.45
N PHE A 840 -28.39 -4.66 5.58
CA PHE A 840 -29.33 -4.85 6.67
C PHE A 840 -28.63 -5.18 7.98
N ILE A 841 -27.61 -6.04 7.96
CA ILE A 841 -26.80 -6.38 9.14
C ILE A 841 -25.49 -5.58 9.24
N GLY A 842 -25.15 -4.80 8.20
CA GLY A 842 -24.00 -3.89 8.18
C GLY A 842 -22.65 -4.61 8.16
N ARG A 843 -22.56 -5.77 7.49
CA ARG A 843 -21.35 -6.60 7.42
C ARG A 843 -21.35 -7.50 6.18
N TYR A 844 -20.20 -8.09 5.86
CA TYR A 844 -20.13 -9.16 4.86
C TYR A 844 -20.83 -10.43 5.34
N VAL A 845 -21.36 -11.22 4.40
CA VAL A 845 -21.97 -12.51 4.70
C VAL A 845 -20.95 -13.66 4.61
N GLU A 846 -19.80 -13.41 3.98
CA GLU A 846 -18.62 -14.28 3.98
C GLU A 846 -17.47 -13.68 4.80
N SER A 847 -16.67 -14.56 5.40
CA SER A 847 -15.40 -14.21 6.02
C SER A 847 -14.41 -13.70 4.97
N ASP A 848 -13.54 -12.77 5.35
CA ASP A 848 -12.47 -12.26 4.49
C ASP A 848 -11.56 -13.41 4.00
N PRO A 849 -11.41 -13.62 2.68
CA PRO A 849 -10.54 -14.68 2.15
C PRO A 849 -9.07 -14.57 2.58
N ILE A 850 -8.61 -13.36 2.99
CA ILE A 850 -7.26 -13.16 3.52
C ILE A 850 -7.20 -13.14 5.06
N GLY A 851 -8.31 -13.44 5.74
CA GLY A 851 -8.41 -13.53 7.19
C GLY A 851 -8.03 -12.23 7.90
N LEU A 852 -7.28 -12.35 9.00
CA LEU A 852 -6.85 -11.19 9.80
C LEU A 852 -5.88 -10.25 9.05
N ASN A 853 -5.32 -10.67 7.91
CA ASN A 853 -4.53 -9.77 7.06
C ASN A 853 -5.39 -8.67 6.42
N GLY A 854 -6.72 -8.80 6.44
CA GLY A 854 -7.67 -7.76 6.06
C GLY A 854 -7.68 -6.55 7.03
N GLY A 855 -6.97 -6.63 8.16
CA GLY A 855 -6.79 -5.51 9.09
C GLY A 855 -7.93 -5.30 10.09
N SER A 856 -8.84 -6.28 10.24
CA SER A 856 -9.97 -6.24 11.16
C SER A 856 -10.02 -7.51 12.02
N TRP A 857 -10.39 -7.37 13.31
CA TRP A 857 -10.64 -8.51 14.20
C TRP A 857 -11.90 -9.29 13.81
N SER A 858 -12.87 -8.63 13.20
CA SER A 858 -13.98 -9.29 12.54
C SER A 858 -13.63 -9.51 11.08
N THR A 859 -13.45 -10.77 10.68
CA THR A 859 -13.29 -11.13 9.25
C THR A 859 -14.55 -10.87 8.43
N TYR A 860 -15.67 -10.56 9.07
CA TYR A 860 -16.93 -10.17 8.43
C TYR A 860 -17.15 -8.64 8.44
N GLY A 861 -16.30 -7.89 9.15
CA GLY A 861 -16.44 -6.45 9.34
C GLY A 861 -16.51 -5.69 8.01
N TYR A 862 -17.36 -4.67 7.96
CA TYR A 862 -17.38 -3.69 6.89
C TYR A 862 -16.84 -2.37 7.41
N VAL A 863 -16.13 -1.64 6.53
CA VAL A 863 -15.38 -0.42 6.83
C VAL A 863 -16.16 0.65 7.59
#